data_AF-A0A6B9ZCF0-F1
#
_entry.id   AF-A0A6B9ZCF0-F1
#
_cell.length_a   1.000
_cell.length_b   1.000
_cell.length_c   1.000
_cell.angle_alpha   90.00
_cell.angle_beta   90.00
_cell.angle_gamma   90.00
#
_symmetry.space_group_name_H-M   'P 1'
#
loop_
_entity.id
_entity.type
_entity.pdbx_description
1 polymer ?
#
loop_
_entity_poly.entity_id
_entity_poly.type
_entity_poly.pdbx_seq_one_letter_code
_entity_poly.pdbx_strand_id
1 'polypeptide(L)'
;MNKKDWSTAYFESTTNYFWRWAQEEGTGSLVVETTVPAITICYWEELLNDLQSMTGHLPPLSVLLMTMAIGKTDEEHATTHFTRESVQLHLLRPIMRRDTWSELLPLEELKELTATITSFVQRLHALPRRYWQGDERHLLFKTLFACTPAEMSPKEAHEMLTMFRETGMLPSLNKRAEEYKIEQARTDAGFLKMILEQYPDSDALEKALKAAIMPPPPPPPAPIEVPEKLPLPADAKELSLLQLLAEDDRTAYIALLTQRLLAALHLPAHMPHAGDITVGGVADITNKGTIDRLLISELANEDDVLMARLANNEALYLRREEVPDNEPPHRYILIDKSIRMWGTPHILAIATGLACALDNKRAAAIHAFALTGDTFQPIDLTEKDDIVRTMHRLSPALNSAAALTAFNMTHPLTMSDEYFLITSEELFNQPAFQQAFAALRTVNGFLITVSREADVLVYRYMSGHRKLLRTSKINLDPPKALPKKAPAKDAFRGTPTVMDVPKFLQESPLPLLMAAGSLYRHSNRSASGQEGYLALTEQRQLVFWPDRKKGGSEIMSLFPEAYAEKYYFGYTGAHYVFSFQEKHSRNIKLYQFSPETLELIEIPVSMTLPATPERLFDDLYDTRTHQFIFTRNRWKTDLVTLDVYSGLLAADQTRTWEVVKKELDEEKRKANLKYYVPPPVAPQYFTFISALKSIKINKKGNLVINGKHELTFVPNNMEFVLTHGPVEARDIVLTAEKLKLKDLRPPLLRYNWPDGSELWFDKARHMLYLRSSDKAIPEMAIPLVIQTQTACWASDGVICGNPYFRPKEVEVITVMDFHEKYFRPFINVIQQYATAAAT
;
A
#
# COMPACT_ATOMS: atom_id res chain seq x y z
N MET A 1 48.11 -19.42 24.05
CA MET A 1 47.87 -20.45 23.02
C MET A 1 48.84 -20.17 21.88
N ASN A 2 49.60 -21.15 21.38
CA ASN A 2 50.47 -20.93 20.21
C ASN A 2 49.55 -20.71 18.97
N LYS A 3 50.00 -20.00 17.92
CA LYS A 3 49.15 -19.70 16.73
C LYS A 3 48.54 -20.96 16.10
N LYS A 4 49.28 -22.08 16.18
CA LYS A 4 48.86 -23.43 15.73
C LYS A 4 47.77 -24.07 16.61
N ASP A 5 47.69 -23.71 17.89
CA ASP A 5 46.71 -24.24 18.84
C ASP A 5 45.35 -23.55 18.65
N TRP A 6 45.33 -22.24 18.40
CA TRP A 6 44.09 -21.49 18.15
C TRP A 6 43.46 -21.89 16.81
N SER A 7 44.27 -22.08 15.79
CA SER A 7 43.76 -22.47 14.48
C SER A 7 43.19 -23.89 14.44
N THR A 8 43.75 -24.79 15.25
CA THR A 8 43.18 -26.13 15.43
C THR A 8 41.83 -26.04 16.14
N ALA A 9 41.72 -25.21 17.18
CA ALA A 9 40.48 -25.02 17.94
C ALA A 9 39.34 -24.38 17.12
N TYR A 10 39.64 -23.42 16.25
CA TYR A 10 38.61 -22.72 15.44
C TYR A 10 37.90 -23.66 14.44
N PHE A 11 38.63 -24.59 13.83
CA PHE A 11 38.08 -25.57 12.88
C PHE A 11 37.72 -26.91 13.50
N GLU A 12 37.80 -27.05 14.84
CA GLU A 12 37.48 -28.29 15.52
C GLU A 12 35.96 -28.50 15.60
N SER A 13 35.47 -29.64 15.12
CA SER A 13 34.05 -30.01 15.25
C SER A 13 33.80 -30.68 16.60
N THR A 14 32.76 -30.28 17.32
CA THR A 14 32.34 -30.96 18.55
C THR A 14 31.59 -32.27 18.27
N THR A 15 31.87 -33.33 19.04
CA THR A 15 31.14 -34.61 18.91
C THR A 15 29.65 -34.39 19.15
N ASN A 16 28.78 -34.97 18.31
CA ASN A 16 27.32 -34.86 18.40
C ASN A 16 26.71 -33.46 18.19
N TYR A 17 27.46 -32.49 17.63
CA TYR A 17 26.88 -31.21 17.23
C TYR A 17 26.21 -31.26 15.83
N PHE A 18 25.67 -30.15 15.32
CA PHE A 18 24.88 -30.17 14.08
C PHE A 18 25.72 -30.43 12.82
N TRP A 19 27.02 -30.10 12.85
CA TRP A 19 27.94 -30.24 11.72
C TRP A 19 29.16 -31.10 12.07
N ARG A 20 29.77 -31.72 11.05
CA ARG A 20 31.03 -32.46 11.15
C ARG A 20 31.85 -32.35 9.85
N TRP A 21 33.14 -32.65 9.95
CA TRP A 21 33.99 -32.87 8.79
C TRP A 21 33.73 -34.26 8.18
N ALA A 22 33.65 -34.33 6.86
CA ALA A 22 33.55 -35.58 6.10
C ALA A 22 34.34 -35.49 4.79
N GLN A 23 34.55 -36.64 4.16
CA GLN A 23 35.10 -36.71 2.80
C GLN A 23 34.00 -37.14 1.85
N GLU A 24 33.84 -36.41 0.75
CA GLU A 24 32.85 -36.75 -0.27
C GLU A 24 33.23 -38.05 -0.98
N GLU A 25 32.28 -39.00 -1.01
CA GLU A 25 32.45 -40.29 -1.68
C GLU A 25 32.69 -40.07 -3.19
N GLY A 26 33.82 -40.56 -3.70
CA GLY A 26 34.20 -40.51 -5.12
C GLY A 26 35.22 -39.43 -5.49
N THR A 27 35.18 -38.24 -4.88
CA THR A 27 36.15 -37.16 -5.14
C THR A 27 37.26 -37.09 -4.09
N GLY A 28 37.02 -37.58 -2.87
CA GLY A 28 37.95 -37.46 -1.74
C GLY A 28 38.08 -36.02 -1.21
N SER A 29 37.23 -35.10 -1.69
CA SER A 29 37.25 -33.69 -1.28
C SER A 29 36.77 -33.54 0.17
N LEU A 30 37.44 -32.70 0.95
CA LEU A 30 37.01 -32.37 2.31
C LEU A 30 35.77 -31.48 2.27
N VAL A 31 34.72 -31.91 2.96
CA VAL A 31 33.44 -31.21 3.05
C VAL A 31 32.99 -31.04 4.49
N VAL A 32 32.18 -30.01 4.73
CA VAL A 32 31.40 -29.85 5.95
C VAL A 32 30.00 -30.38 5.68
N GLU A 33 29.49 -31.29 6.51
CA GLU A 33 28.15 -31.85 6.38
C GLU A 33 27.37 -31.82 7.70
N THR A 34 26.05 -31.92 7.62
CA THR A 34 25.20 -32.12 8.79
C THR A 34 25.41 -33.50 9.41
N THR A 35 25.35 -33.62 10.74
CA THR A 35 25.66 -34.88 11.41
C THR A 35 24.60 -35.96 11.17
N VAL A 36 23.31 -35.59 11.12
CA VAL A 36 22.19 -36.55 10.87
C VAL A 36 20.99 -35.87 10.17
N PRO A 37 20.65 -36.25 8.92
CA PRO A 37 21.41 -37.10 8.00
C PRO A 37 22.64 -36.35 7.46
N ALA A 38 23.56 -37.08 6.83
CA ALA A 38 24.75 -36.51 6.20
C ALA A 38 24.37 -35.70 4.95
N ILE A 39 24.35 -34.37 5.05
CA ILE A 39 24.08 -33.47 3.92
C ILE A 39 25.15 -32.38 3.87
N THR A 40 25.79 -32.22 2.70
CA THR A 40 26.89 -31.27 2.49
C THR A 40 26.45 -29.81 2.62
N ILE A 41 27.00 -29.11 3.62
CA ILE A 41 26.82 -27.67 3.87
C ILE A 41 27.74 -26.85 2.98
N CYS A 42 29.03 -27.19 2.86
CA CYS A 42 29.96 -26.51 1.95
C CYS A 42 31.24 -27.33 1.73
N TYR A 43 31.96 -27.03 0.65
CA TYR A 43 33.29 -27.58 0.41
C TYR A 43 34.35 -26.77 1.17
N TRP A 44 35.49 -27.38 1.48
CA TRP A 44 36.60 -26.72 2.19
C TRP A 44 37.06 -25.43 1.50
N GLU A 45 37.25 -25.45 0.18
CA GLU A 45 37.68 -24.27 -0.59
C GLU A 45 36.64 -23.15 -0.60
N GLU A 46 35.35 -23.51 -0.61
CA GLU A 46 34.25 -22.55 -0.51
C GLU A 46 34.27 -21.83 0.84
N LEU A 47 34.40 -22.59 1.93
CA LEU A 47 34.50 -22.04 3.29
C LEU A 47 35.73 -21.13 3.45
N LEU A 48 36.89 -21.53 2.93
CA LEU A 48 38.10 -20.71 3.02
C LEU A 48 37.95 -19.40 2.25
N ASN A 49 37.35 -19.41 1.07
CA ASN A 49 37.12 -18.20 0.28
C ASN A 49 36.18 -17.23 1.01
N ASP A 50 35.09 -17.75 1.60
CA ASP A 50 34.17 -16.93 2.41
C ASP A 50 34.87 -16.32 3.62
N LEU A 51 35.66 -17.10 4.37
CA LEU A 51 36.43 -16.62 5.52
C LEU A 51 37.48 -15.58 5.12
N GLN A 52 38.16 -15.75 3.99
CA GLN A 52 39.12 -14.78 3.47
C GLN A 52 38.46 -13.46 3.07
N SER A 53 37.22 -13.53 2.54
CA SER A 53 36.50 -12.33 2.12
C SER A 53 36.20 -11.39 3.29
N MET A 54 35.98 -11.92 4.51
CA MET A 54 35.61 -11.18 5.73
C MET A 54 36.76 -10.44 6.42
N THR A 55 37.82 -10.12 5.68
CA THR A 55 39.07 -9.46 6.14
C THR A 55 38.91 -8.62 7.41
N GLY A 56 39.38 -9.16 8.54
CA GLY A 56 39.47 -8.44 9.80
C GLY A 56 38.74 -9.07 10.98
N HIS A 57 37.75 -9.91 10.71
CA HIS A 57 36.85 -10.43 11.73
C HIS A 57 36.38 -11.84 11.38
N LEU A 58 36.86 -12.85 12.11
CA LEU A 58 36.42 -14.23 11.89
C LEU A 58 35.11 -14.46 12.67
N PRO A 59 34.02 -14.87 11.99
CA PRO A 59 32.79 -15.17 12.69
C PRO A 59 32.91 -16.46 13.50
N PRO A 60 32.01 -16.69 14.48
CA PRO A 60 31.86 -18.00 15.10
C PRO A 60 31.55 -19.05 14.01
N LEU A 61 32.42 -20.04 13.83
CA LEU A 61 32.37 -20.96 12.69
C LEU A 61 31.02 -21.68 12.60
N SER A 62 30.50 -22.17 13.73
CA SER A 62 29.20 -22.82 13.79
C SER A 62 28.06 -21.92 13.31
N VAL A 63 28.04 -20.64 13.69
CA VAL A 63 26.99 -19.69 13.27
C VAL A 63 27.10 -19.36 11.77
N LEU A 64 28.32 -19.25 11.24
CA LEU A 64 28.56 -19.12 9.80
C LEU A 64 28.04 -20.35 9.04
N LEU A 65 28.33 -21.56 9.51
CA LEU A 65 27.87 -22.80 8.89
C LEU A 65 26.34 -22.94 8.95
N MET A 66 25.70 -22.51 10.04
CA MET A 66 24.22 -22.41 10.11
C MET A 66 23.68 -21.47 9.03
N THR A 67 24.35 -20.32 8.86
CA THR A 67 23.99 -19.33 7.84
C THR A 67 24.12 -19.91 6.44
N MET A 68 25.24 -20.56 6.12
CA MET A 68 25.46 -21.23 4.84
C MET A 68 24.44 -22.34 4.57
N ALA A 69 24.07 -23.13 5.59
CA ALA A 69 23.05 -24.16 5.47
C ALA A 69 21.66 -23.59 5.13
N ILE A 70 21.30 -22.41 5.67
CA ILE A 70 20.05 -21.71 5.31
C ILE A 70 20.07 -21.27 3.85
N GLY A 71 21.20 -20.78 3.36
CA GLY A 71 21.38 -20.36 1.96
C GLY A 71 21.17 -21.48 0.93
N LYS A 72 21.38 -22.74 1.33
CA LYS A 72 21.20 -23.93 0.50
C LYS A 72 19.77 -24.44 0.38
N THR A 73 18.82 -23.80 1.05
CA THR A 73 17.39 -24.15 0.90
C THR A 73 16.92 -23.86 -0.52
N ASP A 74 16.29 -24.82 -1.19
CA ASP A 74 15.66 -24.63 -2.50
C ASP A 74 14.23 -25.20 -2.46
N GLU A 75 13.22 -24.34 -2.63
CA GLU A 75 11.81 -24.75 -2.65
C GLU A 75 11.34 -25.18 -4.05
N GLU A 76 12.07 -24.82 -5.13
CA GLU A 76 11.69 -25.15 -6.51
C GLU A 76 12.17 -26.55 -6.93
N HIS A 77 13.26 -27.06 -6.33
CA HIS A 77 13.80 -28.39 -6.61
C HIS A 77 13.66 -29.31 -5.40
N ALA A 78 12.48 -29.93 -5.23
CA ALA A 78 12.17 -30.92 -4.19
C ALA A 78 13.06 -32.20 -4.18
N THR A 79 14.14 -32.23 -4.97
CA THR A 79 15.16 -33.27 -5.00
C THR A 79 16.33 -33.01 -4.06
N THR A 80 16.52 -31.78 -3.56
CA THR A 80 17.55 -31.49 -2.54
C THR A 80 16.94 -31.65 -1.14
N HIS A 81 17.58 -32.42 -0.26
CA HIS A 81 17.07 -32.74 1.09
C HIS A 81 17.03 -31.53 2.07
N PHE A 82 17.27 -30.30 1.60
CA PHE A 82 17.31 -29.06 2.38
C PHE A 82 16.06 -28.19 2.12
N THR A 83 14.96 -28.50 2.80
CA THR A 83 13.81 -27.60 2.98
C THR A 83 14.05 -26.68 4.18
N ARG A 84 13.29 -25.59 4.29
CA ARG A 84 13.34 -24.70 5.47
C ARG A 84 13.08 -25.46 6.76
N GLU A 85 12.06 -26.33 6.76
CA GLU A 85 11.71 -27.18 7.89
C GLU A 85 12.79 -28.21 8.18
N SER A 86 13.44 -28.79 7.16
CA SER A 86 14.52 -29.76 7.38
C SER A 86 15.78 -29.09 7.91
N VAL A 87 16.22 -27.93 7.40
CA VAL A 87 17.34 -27.15 7.98
C VAL A 87 17.04 -26.83 9.44
N GLN A 88 15.87 -26.28 9.75
CA GLN A 88 15.48 -25.95 11.11
C GLN A 88 15.51 -27.19 12.02
N LEU A 89 14.96 -28.32 11.56
CA LEU A 89 15.00 -29.58 12.30
C LEU A 89 16.45 -30.08 12.49
N HIS A 90 17.32 -29.98 11.48
CA HIS A 90 18.72 -30.40 11.59
C HIS A 90 19.52 -29.56 12.58
N LEU A 91 19.30 -28.24 12.59
CA LEU A 91 19.94 -27.32 13.53
C LEU A 91 19.44 -27.52 14.97
N LEU A 92 18.16 -27.89 15.14
CA LEU A 92 17.55 -28.18 16.44
C LEU A 92 17.81 -29.61 16.94
N ARG A 93 18.14 -30.57 16.06
CA ARG A 93 18.24 -32.00 16.40
C ARG A 93 19.30 -32.31 17.45
N PRO A 94 20.52 -31.72 17.43
CA PRO A 94 21.50 -31.92 18.49
C PRO A 94 20.98 -31.51 19.86
N ILE A 95 20.15 -30.46 19.91
CA ILE A 95 19.53 -29.89 21.11
C ILE A 95 18.34 -30.75 21.59
N MET A 96 17.66 -31.42 20.66
CA MET A 96 16.42 -32.19 20.92
C MET A 96 16.65 -33.69 21.16
N ARG A 97 17.89 -34.19 21.17
CA ARG A 97 18.17 -35.59 21.53
C ARG A 97 17.81 -35.84 23.00
N ARG A 98 16.86 -36.75 23.22
CA ARG A 98 16.33 -37.13 24.55
C ARG A 98 17.40 -37.67 25.49
N ASP A 99 18.48 -38.20 24.95
CA ASP A 99 19.49 -38.94 25.70
C ASP A 99 20.52 -38.00 26.36
N THR A 100 20.50 -36.69 26.08
CA THR A 100 21.53 -35.75 26.56
C THR A 100 21.03 -34.38 27.07
N TRP A 101 19.87 -33.84 26.67
CA TRP A 101 19.53 -32.43 26.99
C TRP A 101 18.33 -32.22 27.90
N SER A 102 17.31 -33.09 27.84
CA SER A 102 16.11 -32.95 28.67
C SER A 102 16.37 -33.11 30.17
N GLU A 103 17.55 -33.63 30.54
CA GLU A 103 17.98 -33.79 31.93
C GLU A 103 18.99 -32.71 32.40
N LEU A 104 19.63 -31.97 31.47
CA LEU A 104 20.72 -31.03 31.78
C LEU A 104 20.35 -29.55 31.66
N LEU A 105 19.32 -29.19 30.88
CA LEU A 105 18.84 -27.80 30.74
C LEU A 105 17.40 -27.64 31.27
N PRO A 106 17.09 -26.53 31.97
CA PRO A 106 15.73 -26.16 32.29
C PRO A 106 14.86 -26.06 31.04
N LEU A 107 13.60 -26.50 31.14
CA LEU A 107 12.63 -26.46 30.03
C LEU A 107 12.51 -25.08 29.37
N GLU A 108 12.68 -24.01 30.15
CA GLU A 108 12.59 -22.63 29.67
C GLU A 108 13.80 -22.24 28.79
N GLU A 109 14.99 -22.69 29.15
CA GLU A 109 16.22 -22.45 28.37
C GLU A 109 16.14 -23.20 27.03
N LEU A 110 15.58 -24.41 27.03
CA LEU A 110 15.33 -25.19 25.81
C LEU A 110 14.35 -24.50 24.86
N LYS A 111 13.28 -23.87 25.41
CA LYS A 111 12.33 -23.08 24.62
C LYS A 111 12.98 -21.84 24.04
N GLU A 112 13.76 -21.10 24.82
CA GLU A 112 14.45 -19.88 24.36
C GLU A 112 15.43 -20.20 23.22
N LEU A 113 16.22 -21.26 23.37
CA LEU A 113 17.15 -21.72 22.34
C LEU A 113 16.42 -22.11 21.06
N THR A 114 15.33 -22.87 21.19
CA THR A 114 14.48 -23.28 20.06
C THR A 114 13.87 -22.08 19.35
N ALA A 115 13.37 -21.09 20.11
CA ALA A 115 12.79 -19.87 19.57
C ALA A 115 13.84 -19.00 18.86
N THR A 116 15.06 -18.93 19.39
CA THR A 116 16.18 -18.17 18.83
C THR A 116 16.59 -18.73 17.47
N ILE A 117 16.85 -20.04 17.39
CA ILE A 117 17.22 -20.72 16.13
C ILE A 117 16.08 -20.60 15.11
N THR A 118 14.84 -20.80 15.54
CA THR A 118 13.67 -20.65 14.68
C THR A 118 13.61 -19.23 14.10
N SER A 119 13.71 -18.20 14.95
CA SER A 119 13.65 -16.80 14.50
C SER A 119 14.78 -16.46 13.54
N PHE A 120 15.99 -16.96 13.80
CA PHE A 120 17.15 -16.79 12.93
C PHE A 120 16.92 -17.39 11.53
N VAL A 121 16.53 -18.66 11.46
CA VAL A 121 16.21 -19.33 10.19
C VAL A 121 15.11 -18.59 9.43
N GLN A 122 14.05 -18.17 10.12
CA GLN A 122 12.92 -17.50 9.50
C GLN A 122 13.31 -16.13 8.90
N ARG A 123 14.15 -15.35 9.57
CA ARG A 123 14.56 -14.01 9.10
C ARG A 123 15.52 -14.08 7.93
N LEU A 124 16.53 -14.95 7.99
CA LEU A 124 17.51 -15.07 6.92
C LEU A 124 16.91 -15.71 5.68
N HIS A 125 16.03 -16.71 5.82
CA HIS A 125 15.35 -17.32 4.68
C HIS A 125 14.45 -16.33 3.92
N ALA A 126 13.96 -15.26 4.57
CA ALA A 126 13.16 -14.24 3.92
C ALA A 126 13.98 -13.29 3.02
N LEU A 127 15.33 -13.33 3.08
CA LEU A 127 16.18 -12.52 2.24
C LEU A 127 16.12 -12.94 0.76
N PRO A 128 16.17 -11.99 -0.19
CA PRO A 128 16.27 -12.29 -1.61
C PRO A 128 17.44 -13.23 -1.96
N ARG A 129 17.20 -14.19 -2.86
CA ARG A 129 18.19 -15.22 -3.25
C ARG A 129 19.52 -14.66 -3.79
N ARG A 130 19.52 -13.45 -4.34
CA ARG A 130 20.74 -12.75 -4.81
C ARG A 130 21.82 -12.61 -3.73
N TYR A 131 21.44 -12.40 -2.48
CA TYR A 131 22.39 -12.22 -1.36
C TYR A 131 23.08 -13.52 -0.93
N TRP A 132 22.67 -14.66 -1.48
CA TRP A 132 23.27 -15.97 -1.18
C TRP A 132 24.26 -16.41 -2.26
N GLN A 133 24.53 -15.55 -3.26
CA GLN A 133 25.38 -15.86 -4.41
C GLN A 133 26.41 -14.76 -4.67
N GLY A 134 27.57 -15.15 -5.24
CA GLY A 134 28.60 -14.22 -5.71
C GLY A 134 29.10 -13.22 -4.65
N ASP A 135 29.38 -11.99 -5.07
CA ASP A 135 29.93 -10.95 -4.18
C ASP A 135 28.92 -10.44 -3.14
N GLU A 136 27.61 -10.55 -3.41
CA GLU A 136 26.57 -10.17 -2.46
C GLU A 136 26.52 -11.12 -1.25
N ARG A 137 26.97 -12.38 -1.40
CA ARG A 137 27.17 -13.32 -0.29
C ARG A 137 28.25 -12.87 0.66
N HIS A 138 29.39 -12.39 0.15
CA HIS A 138 30.46 -11.86 0.98
C HIS A 138 30.00 -10.59 1.73
N LEU A 139 29.20 -9.75 1.07
CA LEU A 139 28.58 -8.58 1.69
C LEU A 139 27.61 -8.98 2.81
N LEU A 140 26.80 -10.02 2.59
CA LEU A 140 25.90 -10.57 3.60
C LEU A 140 26.66 -11.00 4.85
N PHE A 141 27.72 -11.79 4.70
CA PHE A 141 28.49 -12.27 5.84
C PHE A 141 29.18 -11.14 6.59
N LYS A 142 29.82 -10.20 5.87
CA LYS A 142 30.42 -9.01 6.50
C LYS A 142 29.42 -8.21 7.32
N THR A 143 28.21 -8.01 6.77
CA THR A 143 27.16 -7.22 7.43
C THR A 143 26.58 -7.96 8.62
N LEU A 144 26.29 -9.25 8.46
CA LEU A 144 25.68 -10.08 9.50
C LEU A 144 26.59 -10.22 10.73
N PHE A 145 27.89 -10.43 10.50
CA PHE A 145 28.87 -10.65 11.56
C PHE A 145 29.56 -9.38 12.05
N ALA A 146 29.25 -8.20 11.50
CA ALA A 146 29.82 -6.93 11.98
C ALA A 146 29.53 -6.64 13.46
N CYS A 147 28.46 -7.21 14.02
CA CYS A 147 28.08 -7.02 15.42
C CYS A 147 28.67 -8.07 16.39
N THR A 148 29.36 -9.11 15.90
CA THR A 148 29.97 -10.11 16.79
C THR A 148 31.37 -9.66 17.25
N PRO A 149 31.81 -10.03 18.47
CA PRO A 149 33.12 -9.63 19.01
C PRO A 149 34.26 -10.31 18.25
N ALA A 150 35.28 -9.53 17.86
CA ALA A 150 36.47 -10.04 17.19
C ALA A 150 37.41 -10.70 18.20
N GLU A 151 37.57 -12.02 18.12
CA GLU A 151 38.49 -12.76 19.00
C GLU A 151 39.97 -12.62 18.58
N MET A 152 40.23 -12.17 17.36
CA MET A 152 41.57 -12.12 16.77
C MET A 152 41.74 -10.89 15.87
N SER A 153 42.96 -10.36 15.74
CA SER A 153 43.21 -9.20 14.89
C SER A 153 43.17 -9.54 13.39
N PRO A 154 42.92 -8.55 12.51
CA PRO A 154 42.91 -8.75 11.05
C PRO A 154 44.16 -9.40 10.49
N LYS A 155 45.32 -9.02 11.04
CA LYS A 155 46.62 -9.54 10.62
C LYS A 155 46.79 -11.01 10.99
N GLU A 156 46.40 -11.36 12.22
CA GLU A 156 46.47 -12.75 12.72
C GLU A 156 45.46 -13.65 11.98
N ALA A 157 44.26 -13.16 11.68
CA ALA A 157 43.27 -13.88 10.87
C ALA A 157 43.78 -14.18 9.47
N HIS A 158 44.38 -13.18 8.82
CA HIS A 158 44.95 -13.35 7.49
C HIS A 158 46.13 -14.34 7.50
N GLU A 159 47.07 -14.18 8.43
CA GLU A 159 48.21 -15.10 8.58
C GLU A 159 47.75 -16.55 8.84
N MET A 160 46.70 -16.74 9.66
CA MET A 160 46.13 -18.06 9.93
C MET A 160 45.51 -18.69 8.67
N LEU A 161 44.63 -17.98 7.96
CA LEU A 161 43.96 -18.52 6.78
C LEU A 161 44.95 -18.82 5.65
N THR A 162 45.99 -17.99 5.48
CA THR A 162 47.06 -18.22 4.51
C THR A 162 47.89 -19.45 4.85
N MET A 163 48.23 -19.67 6.13
CA MET A 163 48.92 -20.87 6.58
C MET A 163 48.16 -22.16 6.21
N PHE A 164 46.84 -22.20 6.37
CA PHE A 164 46.05 -23.40 6.03
C PHE A 164 46.03 -23.70 4.53
N ARG A 165 45.99 -22.66 3.69
CA ARG A 165 46.03 -22.81 2.24
C ARG A 165 47.38 -23.34 1.75
N GLU A 166 48.47 -22.89 2.38
CA GLU A 166 49.84 -23.26 1.99
C GLU A 166 50.32 -24.59 2.58
N THR A 167 49.95 -24.90 3.82
CA THR A 167 50.43 -26.11 4.51
C THR A 167 49.60 -27.35 4.22
N GLY A 168 48.40 -27.20 3.65
CA GLY A 168 47.48 -28.33 3.41
C GLY A 168 47.09 -29.09 4.68
N MET A 169 47.28 -28.49 5.86
CA MET A 169 46.84 -29.08 7.13
C MET A 169 45.31 -29.14 7.14
N LEU A 170 44.76 -30.30 6.78
CA LEU A 170 43.35 -30.57 6.95
C LEU A 170 43.00 -30.56 8.45
N PRO A 171 41.87 -29.97 8.86
CA PRO A 171 41.33 -30.14 10.20
C PRO A 171 41.37 -31.63 10.56
N SER A 172 41.90 -31.95 11.74
CA SER A 172 42.15 -33.34 12.10
C SER A 172 40.84 -34.12 12.13
N LEU A 173 40.58 -34.94 11.11
CA LEU A 173 39.45 -35.87 11.04
C LEU A 173 39.41 -36.86 12.23
N ASN A 174 40.53 -37.01 12.95
CA ASN A 174 40.78 -38.12 13.87
C ASN A 174 41.28 -37.74 15.27
N LYS A 175 41.24 -36.47 15.71
CA LYS A 175 41.31 -36.21 17.17
C LYS A 175 39.92 -36.49 17.74
N ARG A 176 39.83 -37.34 18.78
CA ARG A 176 38.60 -37.54 19.55
C ARG A 176 38.11 -36.15 19.96
N ALA A 177 37.11 -35.65 19.26
CA ALA A 177 36.45 -34.41 19.62
C ALA A 177 36.01 -34.53 21.07
N GLU A 178 36.28 -33.49 21.86
CA GLU A 178 35.85 -33.44 23.25
C GLU A 178 34.33 -33.74 23.33
N GLU A 179 33.90 -34.35 24.44
CA GLU A 179 32.48 -34.58 24.67
C GLU A 179 31.68 -33.29 24.50
N TYR A 180 30.48 -33.43 23.95
CA TYR A 180 29.59 -32.32 23.64
C TYR A 180 29.45 -31.33 24.82
N LYS A 181 29.92 -30.09 24.64
CA LYS A 181 29.83 -29.03 25.66
C LYS A 181 28.58 -28.17 25.40
N ILE A 182 27.62 -28.22 26.32
CA ILE A 182 26.44 -27.32 26.35
C ILE A 182 26.85 -25.84 26.22
N GLU A 183 28.02 -25.49 26.76
CA GLU A 183 28.60 -24.15 26.67
C GLU A 183 28.82 -23.67 25.22
N GLN A 184 29.13 -24.56 24.26
CA GLN A 184 29.26 -24.17 22.86
C GLN A 184 27.92 -23.74 22.25
N ALA A 185 26.84 -24.45 22.55
CA ALA A 185 25.51 -24.07 22.08
C ALA A 185 24.99 -22.80 22.75
N ARG A 186 25.27 -22.60 24.05
CA ARG A 186 24.96 -21.34 24.74
C ARG A 186 25.69 -20.16 24.09
N THR A 187 26.96 -20.36 23.76
CA THR A 187 27.80 -19.35 23.09
C THR A 187 27.26 -19.03 21.70
N ASP A 188 26.98 -20.04 20.88
CA ASP A 188 26.39 -19.86 19.55
C ASP A 188 25.01 -19.18 19.63
N ALA A 189 24.16 -19.55 20.59
CA ALA A 189 22.86 -18.93 20.82
C ALA A 189 22.98 -17.46 21.22
N GLY A 190 23.99 -17.10 22.01
CA GLY A 190 24.33 -15.72 22.33
C GLY A 190 24.63 -14.90 21.08
N PHE A 191 25.44 -15.45 20.17
CA PHE A 191 25.74 -14.78 18.89
C PHE A 191 24.51 -14.67 17.98
N LEU A 192 23.66 -15.71 17.91
CA LEU A 192 22.39 -15.64 17.17
C LEU A 192 21.49 -14.54 17.73
N LYS A 193 21.40 -14.41 19.06
CA LYS A 193 20.61 -13.38 19.73
C LYS A 193 21.15 -11.98 19.43
N MET A 194 22.46 -11.77 19.48
CA MET A 194 23.09 -10.50 19.10
C MET A 194 22.74 -10.10 17.66
N ILE A 195 22.80 -11.04 16.72
CA ILE A 195 22.44 -10.79 15.32
C ILE A 195 20.94 -10.45 15.20
N LEU A 196 20.07 -11.17 15.91
CA LEU A 196 18.62 -10.93 15.90
C LEU A 196 18.21 -9.61 16.56
N GLU A 197 18.97 -9.13 17.55
CA GLU A 197 18.79 -7.83 18.20
C GLU A 197 19.25 -6.69 17.30
N GLN A 198 20.40 -6.86 16.63
CA GLN A 198 20.91 -5.89 15.66
C GLN A 198 20.00 -5.78 14.42
N TYR A 199 19.38 -6.90 14.01
CA TYR A 199 18.50 -6.98 12.86
C TYR A 199 17.11 -7.55 13.24
N PRO A 200 16.22 -6.70 13.80
CA PRO A 200 14.90 -7.10 14.34
C PRO A 200 13.93 -7.71 13.33
N ASP A 201 14.13 -7.48 12.03
CA ASP A 201 13.34 -8.06 10.94
C ASP A 201 14.19 -8.14 9.66
N SER A 202 13.65 -8.81 8.63
CA SER A 202 14.33 -8.98 7.34
C SER A 202 14.58 -7.65 6.61
N ASP A 203 13.69 -6.67 6.80
CA ASP A 203 13.76 -5.37 6.13
C ASP A 203 14.89 -4.52 6.70
N ALA A 204 15.12 -4.59 8.01
CA ALA A 204 16.24 -3.95 8.70
C ALA A 204 17.59 -4.51 8.23
N LEU A 205 17.69 -5.84 8.07
CA LEU A 205 18.88 -6.48 7.51
C LEU A 205 19.09 -6.08 6.05
N GLU A 206 18.04 -6.10 5.22
CA GLU A 206 18.14 -5.68 3.81
C GLU A 206 18.53 -4.19 3.68
N LYS A 207 18.03 -3.33 4.58
CA LYS A 207 18.42 -1.92 4.64
C LYS A 207 19.88 -1.74 5.01
N ALA A 208 20.40 -2.52 5.97
CA ALA A 208 21.81 -2.51 6.33
C ALA A 208 22.71 -2.97 5.15
N LEU A 209 22.30 -4.02 4.44
CA LEU A 209 22.99 -4.50 3.24
C LEU A 209 23.02 -3.43 2.14
N LYS A 210 21.92 -2.72 1.91
CA LYS A 210 21.85 -1.60 0.95
C LYS A 210 22.75 -0.43 1.37
N ALA A 211 22.79 -0.09 2.66
CA ALA A 211 23.64 0.97 3.18
C ALA A 211 25.14 0.66 3.07
N ALA A 212 25.53 -0.62 3.20
CA ALA A 212 26.91 -1.04 3.04
C ALA A 212 27.43 -0.91 1.59
N ILE A 213 26.54 -0.89 0.59
CA ILE A 213 26.88 -0.68 -0.83
C ILE A 213 27.07 0.81 -1.16
N MET A 214 26.49 1.72 -0.37
CA MET A 214 26.56 3.17 -0.56
C MET A 214 26.93 3.88 0.76
N PRO A 215 28.24 4.11 1.04
CA PRO A 215 28.62 4.89 2.21
C PRO A 215 28.08 6.33 2.11
N PRO A 216 27.64 6.94 3.22
CA PRO A 216 27.01 8.26 3.18
C PRO A 216 28.01 9.35 2.76
N PRO A 217 27.60 10.33 1.94
CA PRO A 217 28.40 11.51 1.64
C PRO A 217 28.62 12.37 2.90
N PRO A 218 29.66 13.24 2.92
CA PRO A 218 29.97 14.10 4.06
C PRO A 218 28.75 14.94 4.49
N PRO A 219 28.65 15.29 5.79
CA PRO A 219 27.43 15.83 6.36
C PRO A 219 26.98 17.11 5.63
N PRO A 220 25.73 17.16 5.14
CA PRO A 220 25.21 18.37 4.51
C PRO A 220 25.13 19.50 5.55
N PRO A 221 25.34 20.77 5.13
CA PRO A 221 25.01 21.92 5.97
C PRO A 221 23.54 21.82 6.39
N ALA A 222 23.24 22.31 7.61
CA ALA A 222 21.99 22.12 8.31
C ALA A 222 20.75 22.18 7.38
N PRO A 223 19.85 21.19 7.43
CA PRO A 223 18.62 21.20 6.64
C PRO A 223 17.86 22.49 6.95
N ILE A 224 17.63 23.31 5.94
CA ILE A 224 16.61 24.35 6.04
C ILE A 224 15.28 23.61 6.00
N GLU A 225 14.61 23.50 7.14
CA GLU A 225 13.23 23.04 7.21
C GLU A 225 12.37 23.98 6.36
N VAL A 226 11.85 23.47 5.25
CA VAL A 226 10.84 24.16 4.45
C VAL A 226 9.59 24.29 5.33
N PRO A 227 9.07 25.51 5.56
CA PRO A 227 7.91 25.72 6.40
C PRO A 227 6.72 24.85 5.96
N GLU A 228 6.09 24.14 6.89
CA GLU A 228 4.93 23.27 6.65
C GLU A 228 3.68 24.05 6.18
N LYS A 229 3.72 25.39 6.24
CA LYS A 229 2.76 26.30 5.61
C LYS A 229 3.49 27.49 4.97
N LEU A 230 3.33 27.61 3.65
CA LEU A 230 3.74 28.78 2.88
C LEU A 230 2.65 29.87 2.94
N PRO A 231 3.03 31.15 3.11
CA PRO A 231 2.13 32.27 2.84
C PRO A 231 1.88 32.38 1.32
N LEU A 232 0.62 32.64 0.95
CA LEU A 232 0.20 32.83 -0.44
C LEU A 232 0.75 34.18 -0.98
N PRO A 233 1.45 34.20 -2.12
CA PRO A 233 1.78 35.44 -2.84
C PRO A 233 0.53 36.08 -3.45
N ALA A 234 0.51 37.41 -3.56
CA ALA A 234 -0.67 38.22 -3.89
C ALA A 234 -0.96 38.41 -5.39
N ASP A 235 -0.20 37.81 -6.31
CA ASP A 235 -0.31 38.14 -7.74
C ASP A 235 -1.02 37.03 -8.54
N ALA A 236 -2.29 37.31 -8.86
CA ALA A 236 -3.23 36.42 -9.53
C ALA A 236 -3.09 36.46 -11.06
N LYS A 237 -2.26 35.57 -11.62
CA LYS A 237 -2.37 35.06 -13.01
C LYS A 237 -1.69 33.69 -13.18
N GLU A 238 -0.56 33.47 -12.51
CA GLU A 238 0.26 32.25 -12.60
C GLU A 238 -0.25 31.08 -11.72
N LEU A 239 -1.05 31.39 -10.69
CA LEU A 239 -1.77 30.40 -9.87
C LEU A 239 -2.77 29.55 -10.70
N SER A 240 -3.14 29.96 -11.90
CA SER A 240 -4.12 29.25 -12.75
C SER A 240 -3.61 27.91 -13.29
N LEU A 241 -2.36 27.81 -13.75
CA LEU A 241 -1.81 26.58 -14.34
C LEU A 241 -1.52 25.51 -13.28
N LEU A 242 -0.90 25.90 -12.16
CA LEU A 242 -0.65 24.96 -11.06
C LEU A 242 -1.95 24.44 -10.44
N GLN A 243 -2.99 25.27 -10.38
CA GLN A 243 -4.31 24.85 -9.92
C GLN A 243 -4.96 23.87 -10.92
N LEU A 244 -4.90 24.18 -12.22
CA LEU A 244 -5.42 23.32 -13.29
C LEU A 244 -4.68 21.97 -13.38
N LEU A 245 -3.38 21.94 -13.08
CA LEU A 245 -2.60 20.71 -12.95
C LEU A 245 -2.91 19.96 -11.64
N ALA A 246 -3.23 20.66 -10.55
CA ALA A 246 -3.61 20.07 -9.27
C ALA A 246 -5.00 19.42 -9.28
N GLU A 247 -5.90 19.90 -10.13
CA GLU A 247 -7.27 19.39 -10.29
C GLU A 247 -7.37 18.08 -11.09
N ASP A 248 -6.32 17.69 -11.82
CA ASP A 248 -6.26 16.43 -12.57
C ASP A 248 -5.35 15.41 -11.87
N ASP A 249 -5.91 14.25 -11.52
CA ASP A 249 -5.23 13.18 -10.80
C ASP A 249 -3.90 12.75 -11.46
N ARG A 250 -3.77 12.87 -12.79
CA ARG A 250 -2.56 12.49 -13.53
C ARG A 250 -1.41 13.49 -13.35
N THR A 251 -1.73 14.76 -13.09
CA THR A 251 -0.75 15.86 -12.99
C THR A 251 -0.65 16.44 -11.58
N ALA A 252 -1.55 16.08 -10.66
CA ALA A 252 -1.61 16.62 -9.31
C ALA A 252 -0.32 16.44 -8.52
N TYR A 253 0.33 15.28 -8.70
CA TYR A 253 1.60 14.99 -8.04
C TYR A 253 2.74 15.88 -8.57
N ILE A 254 2.77 16.18 -9.88
CA ILE A 254 3.75 17.13 -10.44
C ILE A 254 3.48 18.54 -9.94
N ALA A 255 2.21 18.99 -9.90
CA ALA A 255 1.85 20.31 -9.39
C ALA A 255 2.36 20.53 -7.97
N LEU A 256 2.19 19.52 -7.11
CA LEU A 256 2.72 19.53 -5.74
C LEU A 256 4.25 19.60 -5.70
N LEU A 257 4.94 18.74 -6.46
CA LEU A 257 6.40 18.71 -6.49
C LEU A 257 6.96 20.04 -7.02
N THR A 258 6.33 20.63 -8.03
CA THR A 258 6.69 21.94 -8.55
C THR A 258 6.55 23.03 -7.51
N GLN A 259 5.48 23.04 -6.71
CA GLN A 259 5.35 24.00 -5.60
C GLN A 259 6.46 23.85 -4.57
N ARG A 260 6.81 22.60 -4.20
CA ARG A 260 7.93 22.31 -3.28
C ARG A 260 9.27 22.79 -3.86
N LEU A 261 9.50 22.53 -5.14
CA LEU A 261 10.72 22.91 -5.86
C LEU A 261 10.83 24.42 -6.06
N LEU A 262 9.73 25.12 -6.32
CA LEU A 262 9.73 26.58 -6.45
C LEU A 262 10.24 27.25 -5.16
N ALA A 263 9.83 26.73 -3.99
CA ALA A 263 10.37 27.17 -2.69
C ALA A 263 11.83 26.73 -2.46
N ALA A 264 12.20 25.53 -2.90
CA ALA A 264 13.55 24.98 -2.70
C ALA A 264 14.62 25.66 -3.59
N LEU A 265 14.27 26.01 -4.83
CA LEU A 265 15.20 26.53 -5.84
C LEU A 265 15.61 27.99 -5.58
N HIS A 266 14.68 28.86 -5.14
CA HIS A 266 14.88 30.30 -4.84
C HIS A 266 16.09 30.89 -5.58
N LEU A 267 15.90 31.12 -6.88
CA LEU A 267 16.97 31.57 -7.76
C LEU A 267 17.40 32.99 -7.33
N PRO A 268 18.71 33.26 -7.17
CA PRO A 268 19.18 34.60 -6.82
C PRO A 268 18.69 35.59 -7.87
N ALA A 269 18.10 36.72 -7.43
CA ALA A 269 17.88 37.84 -8.33
C ALA A 269 19.24 38.24 -8.92
N HIS A 270 19.36 38.20 -10.25
CA HIS A 270 20.55 38.71 -10.91
C HIS A 270 20.65 40.22 -10.68
N MET A 271 21.89 40.73 -10.73
CA MET A 271 22.20 42.13 -10.44
C MET A 271 21.24 43.09 -11.17
N PRO A 272 20.85 44.17 -10.49
CA PRO A 272 19.74 45.00 -10.92
C PRO A 272 20.12 45.80 -12.19
N HIS A 273 19.11 46.32 -12.88
CA HIS A 273 19.30 47.06 -14.15
C HIS A 273 20.27 48.23 -13.94
N ALA A 274 20.91 48.71 -15.01
CA ALA A 274 21.87 49.82 -14.93
C ALA A 274 21.32 51.08 -14.20
N GLY A 275 19.99 51.27 -14.19
CA GLY A 275 19.28 52.33 -13.45
C GLY A 275 19.17 52.14 -11.93
N ASP A 276 19.43 50.94 -11.42
CA ASP A 276 19.34 50.59 -9.99
C ASP A 276 20.69 50.65 -9.26
N ILE A 277 21.79 50.86 -10.00
CA ILE A 277 23.12 51.01 -9.43
C ILE A 277 23.24 52.39 -8.74
N THR A 278 23.62 52.41 -7.47
CA THR A 278 23.73 53.62 -6.63
C THR A 278 24.87 54.58 -7.00
N VAL A 279 25.62 54.32 -8.07
CA VAL A 279 26.81 55.09 -8.49
C VAL A 279 26.56 55.74 -9.85
N GLY A 280 26.64 57.09 -9.94
CA GLY A 280 26.37 57.90 -11.15
C GLY A 280 25.26 58.97 -11.00
N GLY A 281 25.16 59.90 -11.96
CA GLY A 281 24.20 61.03 -11.95
C GLY A 281 22.74 60.65 -12.23
N VAL A 282 21.82 61.63 -12.25
CA VAL A 282 20.36 61.47 -12.45
C VAL A 282 19.92 62.31 -13.65
N ALA A 283 18.96 61.84 -14.47
CA ALA A 283 18.58 62.50 -15.72
C ALA A 283 17.06 62.63 -15.99
N ASP A 284 16.17 62.01 -15.21
CA ASP A 284 14.71 61.99 -15.43
C ASP A 284 13.89 62.05 -14.11
N ILE A 285 12.56 62.23 -14.20
CA ILE A 285 11.63 62.33 -13.06
C ILE A 285 10.45 61.33 -13.23
N THR A 286 10.06 60.63 -12.16
CA THR A 286 8.97 59.64 -12.15
C THR A 286 8.08 59.79 -10.90
N ASN A 287 6.87 59.23 -10.88
CA ASN A 287 5.94 59.30 -9.75
C ASN A 287 6.03 58.09 -8.78
N LYS A 288 7.05 57.23 -8.95
CA LYS A 288 7.31 56.08 -8.07
C LYS A 288 8.79 55.97 -7.73
N GLY A 289 9.11 55.84 -6.46
CA GLY A 289 10.49 55.65 -6.04
C GLY A 289 10.65 55.43 -4.55
N THR A 290 11.88 55.20 -4.14
CA THR A 290 12.29 55.14 -2.74
C THR A 290 12.51 56.56 -2.21
N ILE A 291 12.35 56.75 -0.90
CA ILE A 291 12.38 58.09 -0.26
C ILE A 291 13.72 58.81 -0.51
N ASP A 292 14.83 58.07 -0.61
CA ASP A 292 16.16 58.61 -0.93
C ASP A 292 16.26 59.23 -2.33
N ARG A 293 15.28 58.96 -3.21
CA ARG A 293 15.18 59.54 -4.55
C ARG A 293 14.03 60.54 -4.68
N LEU A 294 13.36 60.91 -3.58
CA LEU A 294 12.31 61.92 -3.62
C LEU A 294 12.89 63.24 -4.14
N LEU A 295 12.21 63.86 -5.08
CA LEU A 295 12.63 65.14 -5.63
C LEU A 295 12.72 66.17 -4.50
N ILE A 296 13.79 66.95 -4.44
CA ILE A 296 14.02 67.89 -3.32
C ILE A 296 12.88 68.91 -3.20
N SER A 297 12.25 69.28 -4.32
CA SER A 297 11.06 70.16 -4.31
C SER A 297 9.81 69.51 -3.70
N GLU A 298 9.71 68.18 -3.71
CA GLU A 298 8.62 67.47 -3.01
C GLU A 298 8.88 67.46 -1.50
N LEU A 299 10.13 67.30 -1.07
CA LEU A 299 10.53 67.40 0.35
C LEU A 299 10.37 68.82 0.92
N ALA A 300 10.31 69.84 0.05
CA ALA A 300 10.09 71.22 0.45
C ALA A 300 8.61 71.59 0.67
N ASN A 301 7.67 70.67 0.41
CA ASN A 301 6.26 70.88 0.72
C ASN A 301 5.98 70.74 2.22
N GLU A 302 4.91 71.36 2.69
CA GLU A 302 4.41 71.16 4.06
C GLU A 302 3.99 69.70 4.29
N ASP A 303 4.16 69.21 5.53
CA ASP A 303 3.97 67.80 5.89
C ASP A 303 2.63 67.23 5.40
N ASP A 304 1.52 67.96 5.58
CA ASP A 304 0.18 67.51 5.16
C ASP A 304 0.06 67.37 3.63
N VAL A 305 0.71 68.27 2.87
CA VAL A 305 0.71 68.25 1.40
C VAL A 305 1.59 67.12 0.89
N LEU A 306 2.78 66.95 1.47
CA LEU A 306 3.69 65.85 1.13
C LEU A 306 3.02 64.49 1.43
N MET A 307 2.37 64.35 2.59
CA MET A 307 1.68 63.12 2.97
C MET A 307 0.49 62.81 2.06
N ALA A 308 -0.29 63.82 1.66
CA ALA A 308 -1.36 63.65 0.69
C ALA A 308 -0.83 63.21 -0.68
N ARG A 309 0.25 63.82 -1.16
CA ARG A 309 0.89 63.47 -2.45
C ARG A 309 1.53 62.08 -2.43
N LEU A 310 2.14 61.69 -1.31
CA LEU A 310 2.66 60.33 -1.11
C LEU A 310 1.53 59.30 -1.08
N ALA A 311 0.45 59.57 -0.34
CA ALA A 311 -0.71 58.67 -0.26
C ALA A 311 -1.41 58.50 -1.61
N ASN A 312 -1.47 59.56 -2.42
CA ASN A 312 -2.13 59.57 -3.74
C ASN A 312 -1.21 59.14 -4.91
N ASN A 313 0.05 58.74 -4.64
CA ASN A 313 1.06 58.42 -5.68
C ASN A 313 1.33 59.57 -6.68
N GLU A 314 1.35 60.81 -6.18
CA GLU A 314 1.59 62.04 -6.96
C GLU A 314 2.97 62.65 -6.69
N ALA A 315 3.70 62.14 -5.69
CA ALA A 315 5.05 62.60 -5.36
C ALA A 315 6.05 62.23 -6.47
N LEU A 316 6.92 63.17 -6.82
CA LEU A 316 7.94 63.02 -7.84
C LEU A 316 9.28 62.54 -7.27
N TYR A 317 9.95 61.66 -8.02
CA TYR A 317 11.21 61.01 -7.69
C TYR A 317 12.18 61.13 -8.85
N LEU A 318 13.46 61.25 -8.53
CA LEU A 318 14.58 61.27 -9.45
C LEU A 318 14.86 59.86 -10.03
N ARG A 319 14.93 59.74 -11.37
CA ARG A 319 15.25 58.51 -12.12
C ARG A 319 16.40 58.76 -13.11
N ARG A 320 17.11 57.71 -13.54
CA ARG A 320 18.10 57.81 -14.63
C ARG A 320 17.42 57.56 -15.97
N GLU A 321 17.89 58.25 -17.00
CA GLU A 321 17.47 58.04 -18.39
C GLU A 321 17.80 56.59 -18.80
N GLU A 322 16.80 55.87 -19.29
CA GLU A 322 16.94 54.49 -19.75
C GLU A 322 17.33 54.46 -21.23
N VAL A 323 18.31 53.62 -21.58
CA VAL A 323 18.63 53.31 -22.98
C VAL A 323 17.47 52.47 -23.54
N PRO A 324 17.01 52.67 -24.80
CA PRO A 324 15.81 52.02 -25.33
C PRO A 324 15.81 50.49 -25.17
N ASP A 325 14.60 49.94 -24.96
CA ASP A 325 14.30 48.54 -24.67
C ASP A 325 15.20 47.54 -25.40
N ASN A 326 16.09 46.89 -24.64
CA ASN A 326 16.73 45.66 -25.09
C ASN A 326 15.67 44.56 -25.21
N GLU A 327 15.80 43.69 -26.23
CA GLU A 327 14.98 42.48 -26.35
C GLU A 327 14.98 41.70 -25.02
N PRO A 328 13.82 41.12 -24.61
CA PRO A 328 13.74 40.38 -23.35
C PRO A 328 14.75 39.22 -23.38
N PRO A 329 15.56 39.03 -22.32
CA PRO A 329 16.57 37.98 -22.30
C PRO A 329 15.91 36.60 -22.50
N HIS A 330 16.59 35.68 -23.19
CA HIS A 330 16.06 34.33 -23.38
C HIS A 330 16.46 33.40 -22.24
N ARG A 331 15.51 32.57 -21.81
CA ARG A 331 15.72 31.52 -20.82
C ARG A 331 15.51 30.15 -21.45
N TYR A 332 16.59 29.38 -21.53
CA TYR A 332 16.56 28.03 -22.09
C TYR A 332 16.45 26.98 -20.99
N ILE A 333 15.41 26.15 -21.00
CA ILE A 333 15.21 25.06 -20.04
C ILE A 333 15.45 23.73 -20.76
N LEU A 334 16.51 23.03 -20.42
CA LEU A 334 16.95 21.80 -21.07
C LEU A 334 16.71 20.62 -20.10
N ILE A 335 15.81 19.72 -20.46
CA ILE A 335 15.41 18.59 -19.62
C ILE A 335 15.93 17.29 -20.24
N ASP A 336 16.77 16.56 -19.51
CA ASP A 336 17.24 15.24 -19.93
C ASP A 336 16.08 14.22 -19.92
N LYS A 337 15.89 13.53 -21.05
CA LYS A 337 14.87 12.49 -21.24
C LYS A 337 15.47 11.13 -21.59
N SER A 338 16.72 10.85 -21.24
CA SER A 338 17.34 9.52 -21.40
C SER A 338 16.71 8.46 -20.49
N ILE A 339 16.84 7.18 -20.84
CA ILE A 339 16.23 6.06 -20.10
C ILE A 339 16.69 6.00 -18.63
N ARG A 340 17.90 6.50 -18.36
CA ARG A 340 18.46 6.55 -17.00
C ARG A 340 17.75 7.53 -16.09
N MET A 341 17.00 8.48 -16.64
CA MET A 341 16.13 9.38 -15.89
C MET A 341 14.84 8.70 -15.42
N TRP A 342 14.52 7.47 -15.87
CA TRP A 342 13.27 6.78 -15.52
C TRP A 342 13.00 6.70 -14.01
N GLY A 343 11.72 6.89 -13.64
CA GLY A 343 11.23 6.87 -12.26
C GLY A 343 11.24 8.25 -11.62
N THR A 344 11.71 8.34 -10.37
CA THR A 344 11.81 9.59 -9.60
C THR A 344 12.56 10.72 -10.34
N PRO A 345 13.75 10.51 -10.93
CA PRO A 345 14.50 11.58 -11.56
C PRO A 345 13.72 12.25 -12.70
N HIS A 346 12.93 11.50 -13.47
CA HIS A 346 12.11 12.02 -14.57
C HIS A 346 11.00 12.93 -14.07
N ILE A 347 10.28 12.53 -13.03
CA ILE A 347 9.20 13.35 -12.46
C ILE A 347 9.79 14.63 -11.84
N LEU A 348 10.90 14.51 -11.11
CA LEU A 348 11.61 15.66 -10.53
C LEU A 348 12.16 16.59 -11.62
N ALA A 349 12.68 16.06 -12.72
CA ALA A 349 13.23 16.87 -13.80
C ALA A 349 12.16 17.73 -14.47
N ILE A 350 10.97 17.17 -14.71
CA ILE A 350 9.82 17.91 -15.25
C ILE A 350 9.34 18.94 -14.22
N ALA A 351 9.14 18.54 -12.97
CA ALA A 351 8.67 19.45 -11.92
C ALA A 351 9.64 20.61 -11.68
N THR A 352 10.94 20.36 -11.79
CA THR A 352 12.02 21.36 -11.72
C THR A 352 11.98 22.28 -12.93
N GLY A 353 11.81 21.74 -14.14
CA GLY A 353 11.67 22.53 -15.36
C GLY A 353 10.47 23.48 -15.26
N LEU A 354 9.32 22.99 -14.76
CA LEU A 354 8.14 23.80 -14.52
C LEU A 354 8.39 24.87 -13.45
N ALA A 355 9.11 24.55 -12.36
CA ALA A 355 9.46 25.53 -11.33
C ALA A 355 10.38 26.64 -11.89
N CYS A 356 11.35 26.30 -12.74
CA CYS A 356 12.23 27.27 -13.41
C CYS A 356 11.48 28.13 -14.44
N ALA A 357 10.46 27.57 -15.09
CA ALA A 357 9.58 28.32 -15.99
C ALA A 357 8.70 29.32 -15.22
N LEU A 358 8.18 28.93 -14.04
CA LEU A 358 7.33 29.78 -13.20
C LEU A 358 8.12 30.85 -12.43
N ASP A 359 9.37 30.61 -12.00
CA ASP A 359 10.22 31.62 -11.34
C ASP A 359 10.84 32.61 -12.35
N ASN A 360 10.01 33.25 -13.18
CA ASN A 360 10.41 34.15 -14.26
C ASN A 360 10.32 35.64 -13.89
N LYS A 361 11.00 36.04 -12.81
CA LYS A 361 11.04 37.44 -12.34
C LYS A 361 11.58 38.47 -13.36
N ARG A 362 12.22 38.01 -14.44
CA ARG A 362 12.80 38.84 -15.51
C ARG A 362 11.85 39.06 -16.68
N ALA A 363 10.67 38.41 -16.69
CA ALA A 363 9.82 38.32 -17.88
C ALA A 363 10.62 37.86 -19.13
N ALA A 364 11.60 36.97 -18.92
CA ALA A 364 12.42 36.39 -19.97
C ALA A 364 11.57 35.53 -20.90
N ALA A 365 11.91 35.49 -22.19
CA ALA A 365 11.26 34.58 -23.12
C ALA A 365 11.73 33.14 -22.83
N ILE A 366 10.79 32.27 -22.40
CA ILE A 366 11.09 30.89 -21.99
C ILE A 366 11.06 29.98 -23.20
N HIS A 367 12.15 29.23 -23.41
CA HIS A 367 12.28 28.20 -24.42
C HIS A 367 12.65 26.88 -23.75
N ALA A 368 11.75 25.91 -23.72
CA ALA A 368 12.01 24.60 -23.11
C ALA A 368 12.24 23.51 -24.16
N PHE A 369 13.19 22.62 -23.90
CA PHE A 369 13.56 21.53 -24.78
C PHE A 369 13.77 20.23 -24.00
N ALA A 370 13.27 19.12 -24.55
CA ALA A 370 13.63 17.77 -24.10
C ALA A 370 14.83 17.28 -24.89
N LEU A 371 15.84 16.80 -24.17
CA LEU A 371 17.01 16.14 -24.75
C LEU A 371 16.71 14.63 -24.82
N THR A 372 16.38 14.13 -26.00
CA THR A 372 15.90 12.75 -26.24
C THR A 372 17.01 11.86 -26.80
N GLY A 373 18.14 11.75 -26.12
CA GLY A 373 19.25 10.90 -26.54
C GLY A 373 20.16 11.56 -27.59
N ASP A 374 19.81 11.40 -28.86
CA ASP A 374 20.54 11.92 -30.03
C ASP A 374 20.01 13.25 -30.56
N THR A 375 18.72 13.52 -30.33
CA THR A 375 18.00 14.69 -30.82
C THR A 375 17.39 15.48 -29.66
N PHE A 376 17.02 16.74 -29.91
CA PHE A 376 16.27 17.55 -28.95
C PHE A 376 14.93 17.97 -29.57
N GLN A 377 13.90 18.14 -28.75
CA GLN A 377 12.55 18.54 -29.17
C GLN A 377 12.06 19.71 -28.33
N PRO A 378 11.41 20.74 -28.93
CA PRO A 378 10.78 21.81 -28.16
C PRO A 378 9.61 21.27 -27.33
N ILE A 379 9.43 21.84 -26.15
CA ILE A 379 8.32 21.58 -25.23
C ILE A 379 7.74 22.90 -24.76
N ASP A 380 6.42 22.95 -24.63
CA ASP A 380 5.69 24.01 -23.96
C ASP A 380 5.38 23.62 -22.50
N LEU A 381 6.01 24.31 -21.54
CA LEU A 381 5.76 24.13 -20.12
C LEU A 381 4.63 25.05 -19.59
N THR A 382 3.94 25.77 -20.47
CA THR A 382 2.80 26.63 -20.14
C THR A 382 1.45 25.97 -20.47
N GLU A 383 1.45 24.94 -21.32
CA GLU A 383 0.26 24.19 -21.72
C GLU A 383 0.15 22.84 -20.97
N LYS A 384 -1.01 22.57 -20.36
CA LYS A 384 -1.27 21.32 -19.62
C LYS A 384 -1.04 20.07 -20.48
N ASP A 385 -1.58 20.06 -21.70
CA ASP A 385 -1.53 18.90 -22.58
C ASP A 385 -0.11 18.58 -23.00
N ASP A 386 0.73 19.60 -23.24
CA ASP A 386 2.13 19.37 -23.59
C ASP A 386 2.99 18.91 -22.42
N ILE A 387 2.68 19.35 -21.20
CA ILE A 387 3.28 18.81 -19.97
C ILE A 387 2.95 17.31 -19.85
N VAL A 388 1.69 16.91 -20.06
CA VAL A 388 1.28 15.49 -20.03
C VAL A 388 1.98 14.70 -21.14
N ARG A 389 2.06 15.22 -22.37
CA ARG A 389 2.82 14.58 -23.47
C ARG A 389 4.29 14.39 -23.09
N THR A 390 4.89 15.40 -22.49
CA THR A 390 6.28 15.39 -22.03
C THR A 390 6.49 14.37 -20.89
N MET A 391 5.53 14.20 -19.98
CA MET A 391 5.59 13.16 -18.94
C MET A 391 5.65 11.75 -19.52
N HIS A 392 4.93 11.49 -20.61
CA HIS A 392 4.89 10.16 -21.22
C HIS A 392 6.07 9.85 -22.14
N ARG A 393 6.85 10.86 -22.54
CA ARG A 393 8.01 10.69 -23.44
C ARG A 393 9.31 10.47 -22.67
N LEU A 394 9.95 9.34 -22.94
CA LEU A 394 11.33 9.04 -22.52
C LEU A 394 12.07 8.35 -23.68
N SER A 395 13.29 8.78 -23.96
CA SER A 395 14.15 8.19 -24.98
C SER A 395 14.78 6.88 -24.47
N PRO A 396 14.91 5.86 -25.32
CA PRO A 396 15.61 4.62 -24.95
C PRO A 396 17.13 4.79 -24.83
N ALA A 397 17.69 5.93 -25.26
CA ALA A 397 19.12 6.20 -25.20
C ALA A 397 19.62 6.28 -23.74
N LEU A 398 20.85 5.80 -23.51
CA LEU A 398 21.45 5.75 -22.17
C LEU A 398 21.81 7.12 -21.59
N ASN A 399 22.15 8.10 -22.43
CA ASN A 399 22.43 9.48 -22.06
C ASN A 399 21.99 10.43 -23.17
N SER A 400 21.96 11.73 -22.88
CA SER A 400 21.52 12.78 -23.81
C SER A 400 22.65 13.71 -24.26
N ALA A 401 23.90 13.24 -24.26
CA ALA A 401 25.06 14.07 -24.61
C ALA A 401 25.06 14.50 -26.09
N ALA A 402 24.62 13.61 -26.99
CA ALA A 402 24.50 13.91 -28.41
C ALA A 402 23.39 14.95 -28.66
N ALA A 403 22.24 14.81 -28.01
CA ALA A 403 21.16 15.79 -28.04
C ALA A 403 21.62 17.18 -27.55
N LEU A 404 22.39 17.24 -26.46
CA LEU A 404 22.94 18.50 -25.94
C LEU A 404 23.93 19.14 -26.93
N THR A 405 24.75 18.32 -27.60
CA THR A 405 25.67 18.80 -28.64
C THR A 405 24.90 19.35 -29.84
N ALA A 406 23.86 18.65 -30.30
CA ALA A 406 22.99 19.10 -31.37
C ALA A 406 22.27 20.42 -31.01
N PHE A 407 21.82 20.55 -29.76
CA PHE A 407 21.24 21.80 -29.25
C PHE A 407 22.25 22.95 -29.34
N ASN A 408 23.47 22.78 -28.83
CA ASN A 408 24.51 23.81 -28.85
C ASN A 408 24.91 24.26 -30.27
N MET A 409 24.87 23.34 -31.24
CA MET A 409 25.12 23.69 -32.65
C MET A 409 23.98 24.49 -33.27
N THR A 410 22.75 24.25 -32.85
CA THR A 410 21.55 24.91 -33.39
C THR A 410 21.26 26.24 -32.69
N HIS A 411 21.54 26.33 -31.39
CA HIS A 411 21.26 27.48 -30.53
C HIS A 411 22.55 27.93 -29.80
N PRO A 412 23.44 28.68 -30.47
CA PRO A 412 24.62 29.25 -29.82
C PRO A 412 24.19 30.36 -28.85
N LEU A 413 24.24 30.06 -27.55
CA LEU A 413 23.81 30.98 -26.50
C LEU A 413 24.78 32.15 -26.33
N THR A 414 24.23 33.33 -26.05
CA THR A 414 24.96 34.58 -25.81
C THR A 414 25.06 34.89 -24.31
N MET A 415 25.81 35.95 -23.93
CA MET A 415 25.97 36.34 -22.52
C MET A 415 24.70 36.92 -21.87
N SER A 416 23.74 37.36 -22.68
CA SER A 416 22.42 37.81 -22.25
C SER A 416 21.45 36.65 -21.99
N ASP A 417 21.74 35.46 -22.53
CA ASP A 417 20.92 34.27 -22.37
C ASP A 417 21.25 33.55 -21.07
N GLU A 418 20.26 32.84 -20.54
CA GLU A 418 20.40 32.01 -19.35
C GLU A 418 19.91 30.60 -19.65
N TYR A 419 20.68 29.58 -19.26
CA TYR A 419 20.24 28.19 -19.40
C TYR A 419 19.98 27.53 -18.04
N PHE A 420 19.08 26.55 -18.05
CA PHE A 420 18.81 25.62 -16.96
C PHE A 420 18.95 24.22 -17.52
N LEU A 421 20.02 23.52 -17.17
CA LEU A 421 20.23 22.13 -17.57
C LEU A 421 19.81 21.21 -16.42
N ILE A 422 18.86 20.31 -16.68
CA ILE A 422 18.30 19.40 -15.68
C ILE A 422 18.60 17.95 -16.08
N THR A 423 19.43 17.26 -15.31
CA THR A 423 19.86 15.86 -15.56
C THR A 423 20.18 15.16 -14.23
N SER A 424 20.62 13.90 -14.23
CA SER A 424 21.13 13.25 -13.01
C SER A 424 22.61 13.50 -12.80
N GLU A 425 23.07 13.48 -11.54
CA GLU A 425 24.49 13.69 -11.23
C GLU A 425 25.39 12.60 -11.84
N GLU A 426 24.92 11.35 -11.83
CA GLU A 426 25.62 10.22 -12.46
C GLU A 426 25.78 10.42 -13.97
N LEU A 427 24.72 10.86 -14.66
CA LEU A 427 24.75 11.12 -16.10
C LEU A 427 25.64 12.31 -16.42
N PHE A 428 25.53 13.39 -15.66
CA PHE A 428 26.30 14.60 -15.87
C PHE A 428 27.81 14.31 -15.80
N ASN A 429 28.25 13.49 -14.85
CA ASN A 429 29.66 13.17 -14.67
C ASN A 429 30.24 12.22 -15.73
N GLN A 430 29.43 11.72 -16.68
CA GLN A 430 29.96 10.91 -17.78
C GLN A 430 30.83 11.74 -18.73
N PRO A 431 31.94 11.20 -19.26
CA PRO A 431 32.85 11.93 -20.14
C PRO A 431 32.15 12.56 -21.35
N ALA A 432 31.25 11.80 -22.01
CA ALA A 432 30.50 12.29 -23.16
C ALA A 432 29.61 13.49 -22.82
N PHE A 433 28.97 13.48 -21.65
CA PHE A 433 28.09 14.55 -21.22
C PHE A 433 28.89 15.80 -20.80
N GLN A 434 30.01 15.63 -20.10
CA GLN A 434 30.94 16.73 -19.78
C GLN A 434 31.49 17.41 -21.04
N GLN A 435 31.82 16.63 -22.07
CA GLN A 435 32.28 17.16 -23.35
C GLN A 435 31.20 17.99 -24.04
N ALA A 436 29.97 17.51 -24.09
CA ALA A 436 28.84 18.26 -24.64
C ALA A 436 28.53 19.54 -23.84
N PHE A 437 28.64 19.47 -22.51
CA PHE A 437 28.40 20.59 -21.60
C PHE A 437 29.49 21.68 -21.64
N ALA A 438 30.71 21.35 -22.08
CA ALA A 438 31.82 22.30 -22.13
C ALA A 438 31.51 23.56 -22.96
N ALA A 439 30.69 23.44 -24.01
CA ALA A 439 30.25 24.58 -24.82
C ALA A 439 29.25 25.49 -24.10
N LEU A 440 28.36 24.93 -23.26
CA LEU A 440 27.38 25.69 -22.47
C LEU A 440 28.00 26.33 -21.23
N ARG A 441 29.05 25.71 -20.69
CA ARG A 441 29.73 26.12 -19.45
C ARG A 441 30.24 27.57 -19.48
N THR A 442 30.51 28.12 -20.66
CA THR A 442 31.02 29.49 -20.84
C THR A 442 29.95 30.57 -20.64
N VAL A 443 28.68 30.21 -20.76
CA VAL A 443 27.52 31.10 -20.59
C VAL A 443 27.00 31.04 -19.15
N ASN A 444 26.33 32.09 -18.70
CA ASN A 444 25.70 32.13 -17.39
C ASN A 444 24.51 31.17 -17.35
N GLY A 445 24.46 30.29 -16.36
CA GLY A 445 23.36 29.34 -16.26
C GLY A 445 23.38 28.50 -15.01
N PHE A 446 22.41 27.60 -14.93
CA PHE A 446 22.23 26.69 -13.82
C PHE A 446 22.29 25.25 -14.30
N LEU A 447 23.02 24.44 -13.56
CA LEU A 447 22.94 22.99 -13.63
C LEU A 447 22.15 22.52 -12.42
N ILE A 448 21.05 21.81 -12.66
CA ILE A 448 20.24 21.20 -11.61
C ILE A 448 20.36 19.69 -11.76
N THR A 449 21.00 19.04 -10.79
CA THR A 449 21.07 17.58 -10.78
C THR A 449 19.98 16.99 -9.90
N VAL A 450 19.37 15.90 -10.36
CA VAL A 450 18.33 15.14 -9.64
C VAL A 450 18.77 13.70 -9.39
N SER A 451 18.48 13.16 -8.21
CA SER A 451 18.79 11.77 -7.84
C SER A 451 17.52 10.91 -7.73
N ARG A 452 17.70 9.58 -7.64
CA ARG A 452 16.59 8.65 -7.38
C ARG A 452 16.06 8.77 -5.96
N GLU A 453 16.92 9.22 -5.06
CA GLU A 453 16.70 9.47 -3.63
C GLU A 453 16.08 10.85 -3.36
N ALA A 454 15.65 11.54 -4.41
CA ALA A 454 15.04 12.86 -4.41
C ALA A 454 15.93 14.02 -3.95
N ASP A 455 17.24 13.86 -4.08
CA ASP A 455 18.18 14.94 -3.88
C ASP A 455 18.21 15.80 -5.14
N VAL A 456 18.17 17.12 -4.94
CA VAL A 456 18.21 18.14 -5.97
C VAL A 456 19.32 19.12 -5.63
N LEU A 457 20.34 19.18 -6.48
CA LEU A 457 21.49 20.08 -6.30
C LEU A 457 21.45 21.15 -7.37
N VAL A 458 21.57 22.41 -6.95
CA VAL A 458 21.57 23.56 -7.85
C VAL A 458 22.96 24.16 -7.88
N TYR A 459 23.60 24.10 -9.05
CA TYR A 459 24.86 24.75 -9.31
C TYR A 459 24.64 25.96 -10.20
N ARG A 460 25.29 27.06 -9.86
CA ARG A 460 25.38 28.24 -10.72
C ARG A 460 26.72 28.25 -11.44
N TYR A 461 26.65 28.47 -12.74
CA TYR A 461 27.81 28.72 -13.59
C TYR A 461 27.84 30.19 -13.97
N MET A 462 28.98 30.83 -13.70
CA MET A 462 29.29 32.19 -14.13
C MET A 462 30.66 32.16 -14.80
N SER A 463 30.72 32.46 -16.10
CA SER A 463 31.96 32.48 -16.87
C SER A 463 32.84 31.23 -16.65
N GLY A 464 32.23 30.04 -16.66
CA GLY A 464 32.94 28.77 -16.47
C GLY A 464 33.24 28.36 -15.02
N HIS A 465 33.01 29.23 -14.03
CA HIS A 465 33.15 28.89 -12.61
C HIS A 465 31.84 28.33 -12.05
N ARG A 466 31.95 27.17 -11.37
CA ARG A 466 30.82 26.50 -10.72
C ARG A 466 30.77 26.84 -9.24
N LYS A 467 29.59 27.26 -8.76
CA LYS A 467 29.28 27.38 -7.34
C LYS A 467 28.04 26.56 -7.02
N LEU A 468 28.13 25.63 -6.07
CA LEU A 468 26.94 24.99 -5.51
C LEU A 468 26.16 26.07 -4.75
N LEU A 469 24.92 26.33 -5.15
CA LEU A 469 24.04 27.27 -4.48
C LEU A 469 23.23 26.58 -3.40
N ARG A 470 22.66 25.42 -3.71
CA ARG A 470 21.71 24.73 -2.84
C ARG A 470 21.77 23.22 -3.00
N THR A 471 21.45 22.56 -1.89
CA THR A 471 21.17 21.13 -1.80
C THR A 471 19.81 21.00 -1.15
N SER A 472 18.89 20.31 -1.80
CA SER A 472 17.52 20.10 -1.31
C SER A 472 17.17 18.63 -1.43
N LYS A 473 16.63 18.05 -0.36
CA LYS A 473 16.04 16.71 -0.42
C LYS A 473 14.52 16.86 -0.49
N ILE A 474 13.96 16.56 -1.65
CA ILE A 474 12.54 16.77 -1.91
C ILE A 474 11.78 15.59 -1.32
N ASN A 475 10.81 15.88 -0.46
CA ASN A 475 9.89 14.86 -0.01
C ASN A 475 9.08 14.36 -1.22
N LEU A 476 9.20 13.08 -1.55
CA LEU A 476 8.40 12.40 -2.58
C LEU A 476 7.10 11.83 -2.03
N ASP A 477 6.91 11.86 -0.72
CA ASP A 477 5.64 11.47 -0.16
C ASP A 477 4.59 12.37 -0.82
N PRO A 478 3.59 11.78 -1.49
CA PRO A 478 2.37 12.53 -1.69
C PRO A 478 1.99 13.05 -0.29
N PRO A 479 1.47 14.28 -0.18
CA PRO A 479 1.18 14.83 1.14
C PRO A 479 0.40 13.73 1.86
N LYS A 480 0.82 13.34 3.08
CA LYS A 480 -0.05 12.58 3.97
C LYS A 480 -1.39 13.23 3.77
N ALA A 481 -2.36 12.50 3.21
CA ALA A 481 -3.64 13.08 2.84
C ALA A 481 -3.97 13.99 4.01
N LEU A 482 -3.92 15.31 3.78
CA LEU A 482 -4.26 16.25 4.84
C LEU A 482 -5.54 15.64 5.38
N PRO A 483 -5.60 15.23 6.66
CA PRO A 483 -6.82 14.62 7.16
C PRO A 483 -7.87 15.61 6.72
N LYS A 484 -8.76 15.21 5.78
CA LYS A 484 -9.79 16.09 5.23
C LYS A 484 -10.30 16.81 6.46
N LYS A 485 -10.05 18.13 6.57
CA LYS A 485 -10.09 18.89 7.82
C LYS A 485 -11.04 18.17 8.74
N ALA A 486 -10.55 17.57 9.84
CA ALA A 486 -11.45 16.99 10.81
C ALA A 486 -12.55 18.04 10.99
N PRO A 487 -13.82 17.72 10.66
CA PRO A 487 -14.86 18.71 10.86
C PRO A 487 -14.71 19.10 12.31
N ALA A 488 -14.73 20.41 12.55
CA ALA A 488 -14.99 20.91 13.88
C ALA A 488 -16.07 20.02 14.50
N LYS A 489 -15.89 19.70 15.78
CA LYS A 489 -17.06 19.48 16.64
C LYS A 489 -18.09 20.53 16.22
N ASP A 490 -19.18 20.05 15.64
CA ASP A 490 -20.30 20.83 15.16
C ASP A 490 -19.98 21.95 14.14
N ALA A 491 -19.84 21.60 12.85
CA ALA A 491 -20.38 22.41 11.74
C ALA A 491 -20.28 21.69 10.39
N PHE A 492 -21.37 21.02 10.07
CA PHE A 492 -21.80 20.52 8.78
C PHE A 492 -22.04 21.71 7.81
N ARG A 493 -21.25 21.90 6.74
CA ARG A 493 -21.58 22.74 5.56
C ARG A 493 -20.73 22.30 4.35
N GLY A 494 -21.25 21.78 3.24
CA GLY A 494 -22.65 21.52 2.93
C GLY A 494 -23.23 20.48 3.86
N THR A 495 -24.43 20.74 4.32
CA THR A 495 -25.34 19.65 4.59
C THR A 495 -25.40 18.75 3.34
N PRO A 496 -25.00 17.46 3.35
CA PRO A 496 -25.94 16.47 2.85
C PRO A 496 -27.10 16.57 3.83
N THR A 497 -28.01 17.48 3.54
CA THR A 497 -29.31 17.48 4.18
C THR A 497 -29.84 16.12 3.77
N VAL A 498 -29.74 15.13 4.66
CA VAL A 498 -29.87 13.70 4.35
C VAL A 498 -28.62 13.16 3.61
N MET A 499 -28.02 12.05 4.07
CA MET A 499 -27.03 11.33 3.25
C MET A 499 -27.64 11.11 1.88
N ASP A 500 -27.00 11.58 0.81
CA ASP A 500 -27.48 11.37 -0.55
C ASP A 500 -27.25 9.91 -0.98
N VAL A 501 -27.96 9.00 -0.32
CA VAL A 501 -28.00 7.57 -0.57
C VAL A 501 -29.38 7.21 -1.11
N PRO A 502 -29.50 6.16 -1.93
CA PRO A 502 -30.80 5.68 -2.40
C PRO A 502 -31.81 5.54 -1.27
N LYS A 503 -33.05 6.02 -1.47
CA LYS A 503 -34.12 6.00 -0.47
C LYS A 503 -34.36 4.60 0.09
N PHE A 504 -34.17 3.57 -0.73
CA PHE A 504 -34.25 2.17 -0.30
C PHE A 504 -33.38 1.85 0.92
N LEU A 505 -32.19 2.45 1.02
CA LEU A 505 -31.24 2.23 2.12
C LEU A 505 -31.53 3.09 3.36
N GLN A 506 -32.49 4.01 3.27
CA GLN A 506 -32.91 4.88 4.38
C GLN A 506 -34.07 4.25 5.17
N GLU A 507 -34.73 3.25 4.59
CA GLU A 507 -35.84 2.51 5.20
C GLU A 507 -35.32 1.42 6.15
N SER A 508 -35.96 1.30 7.32
CA SER A 508 -35.68 0.24 8.29
C SER A 508 -37.00 -0.32 8.83
N PRO A 509 -37.33 -1.61 8.58
CA PRO A 509 -36.53 -2.59 7.82
C PRO A 509 -36.46 -2.28 6.33
N LEU A 510 -35.53 -2.93 5.61
CA LEU A 510 -35.42 -2.77 4.15
C LEU A 510 -36.73 -3.19 3.44
N PRO A 511 -37.20 -2.43 2.43
CA PRO A 511 -38.50 -2.69 1.80
C PRO A 511 -38.59 -3.98 0.99
N LEU A 512 -37.45 -4.45 0.45
CA LEU A 512 -37.34 -5.74 -0.22
C LEU A 512 -36.43 -6.68 0.56
N LEU A 513 -36.82 -7.94 0.60
CA LEU A 513 -36.08 -9.03 1.22
C LEU A 513 -34.94 -9.51 0.30
N MET A 514 -33.87 -9.98 0.92
CA MET A 514 -32.66 -10.43 0.25
C MET A 514 -32.78 -11.86 -0.28
N ALA A 515 -32.20 -12.13 -1.45
CA ALA A 515 -32.06 -13.50 -1.92
C ALA A 515 -30.85 -14.21 -1.31
N ALA A 516 -30.94 -15.53 -1.22
CA ALA A 516 -29.83 -16.36 -0.76
C ALA A 516 -28.96 -16.79 -1.97
N GLY A 517 -27.65 -16.63 -1.87
CA GLY A 517 -26.66 -17.13 -2.81
C GLY A 517 -26.14 -18.51 -2.44
N SER A 518 -25.70 -19.27 -3.44
CA SER A 518 -25.14 -20.61 -3.27
C SER A 518 -23.88 -20.66 -2.39
N LEU A 519 -23.18 -19.53 -2.22
CA LEU A 519 -21.99 -19.35 -1.39
C LEU A 519 -22.29 -19.29 0.12
N TYR A 520 -23.56 -19.19 0.54
CA TYR A 520 -23.94 -19.19 1.98
C TYR A 520 -23.91 -20.58 2.63
N ARG A 521 -23.24 -21.56 2.02
CA ARG A 521 -23.23 -22.99 2.44
C ARG A 521 -22.16 -23.34 3.49
N HIS A 522 -21.43 -22.37 4.04
CA HIS A 522 -20.39 -22.67 5.01
C HIS A 522 -20.97 -22.87 6.42
N SER A 523 -20.75 -24.06 6.98
CA SER A 523 -21.24 -24.51 8.30
C SER A 523 -20.83 -23.61 9.46
N ASN A 524 -19.75 -22.82 9.31
CA ASN A 524 -19.18 -22.00 10.38
C ASN A 524 -19.68 -20.54 10.34
N ARG A 525 -20.72 -20.26 9.55
CA ARG A 525 -21.28 -18.92 9.36
C ARG A 525 -22.80 -18.90 9.36
N SER A 526 -23.44 -19.97 9.85
CA SER A 526 -24.89 -20.10 9.83
C SER A 526 -25.41 -20.96 10.96
N ALA A 527 -26.67 -20.73 11.32
CA ALA A 527 -27.45 -21.61 12.17
C ALA A 527 -28.84 -21.80 11.57
N SER A 528 -29.38 -23.01 11.77
CA SER A 528 -30.77 -23.32 11.47
C SER A 528 -31.50 -23.67 12.76
N GLY A 529 -32.73 -23.20 12.85
CA GLY A 529 -33.69 -23.54 13.90
C GLY A 529 -35.03 -23.93 13.26
N GLN A 530 -36.04 -24.17 14.10
CA GLN A 530 -37.40 -24.39 13.61
C GLN A 530 -38.00 -23.12 13.01
N GLU A 531 -37.57 -21.95 13.50
CA GLU A 531 -38.08 -20.64 13.13
C GLU A 531 -37.39 -20.02 11.90
N GLY A 532 -36.38 -20.69 11.31
CA GLY A 532 -35.68 -20.15 10.14
C GLY A 532 -34.20 -20.48 10.05
N TYR A 533 -33.53 -19.72 9.18
CA TYR A 533 -32.11 -19.83 8.88
C TYR A 533 -31.43 -18.47 9.05
N LEU A 534 -30.45 -18.38 9.94
CA LEU A 534 -29.64 -17.19 10.17
C LEU A 534 -28.25 -17.42 9.58
N ALA A 535 -27.72 -16.48 8.81
CA ALA A 535 -26.37 -16.59 8.25
C ALA A 535 -25.64 -15.26 8.15
N LEU A 536 -24.30 -15.35 8.18
CA LEU A 536 -23.37 -14.27 7.95
C LEU A 536 -22.80 -14.37 6.52
N THR A 537 -23.01 -13.33 5.70
CA THR A 537 -22.50 -13.28 4.32
C THR A 537 -20.96 -13.09 4.27
N GLU A 538 -20.34 -13.33 3.12
CA GLU A 538 -18.90 -13.01 2.92
C GLU A 538 -18.59 -11.52 3.11
N GLN A 539 -19.58 -10.66 2.85
CA GLN A 539 -19.53 -9.22 3.07
C GLN A 539 -19.77 -8.83 4.54
N ARG A 540 -20.01 -9.82 5.41
CA ARG A 540 -20.34 -9.70 6.84
C ARG A 540 -21.71 -9.06 7.11
N GLN A 541 -22.71 -9.30 6.26
CA GLN A 541 -24.09 -8.96 6.58
C GLN A 541 -24.72 -10.10 7.37
N LEU A 542 -25.39 -9.80 8.48
CA LEU A 542 -26.19 -10.76 9.22
C LEU A 542 -27.61 -10.76 8.64
N VAL A 543 -28.05 -11.90 8.11
CA VAL A 543 -29.32 -12.01 7.37
C VAL A 543 -30.11 -13.21 7.88
N PHE A 544 -31.40 -13.03 8.08
CA PHE A 544 -32.33 -14.04 8.59
C PHE A 544 -33.41 -14.39 7.56
N TRP A 545 -33.56 -15.68 7.25
CA TRP A 545 -34.61 -16.22 6.39
C TRP A 545 -35.63 -16.99 7.23
N PRO A 546 -36.87 -16.52 7.34
CA PRO A 546 -37.89 -17.19 8.17
C PRO A 546 -38.37 -18.50 7.53
N ASP A 547 -38.40 -18.58 6.21
CA ASP A 547 -38.82 -19.78 5.49
C ASP A 547 -38.12 -19.92 4.12
N ARG A 548 -38.19 -21.11 3.53
CA ARG A 548 -37.54 -21.43 2.25
C ARG A 548 -38.10 -20.63 1.05
N LYS A 549 -39.37 -20.21 1.11
CA LYS A 549 -40.10 -19.51 0.05
C LYS A 549 -40.09 -17.99 0.23
N LYS A 550 -39.39 -17.48 1.24
CA LYS A 550 -39.32 -16.06 1.57
C LYS A 550 -37.87 -15.59 1.59
N GLY A 551 -37.65 -14.37 1.12
CA GLY A 551 -36.36 -13.71 1.20
C GLY A 551 -35.93 -13.41 2.63
N GLY A 552 -34.68 -13.01 2.77
CA GLY A 552 -34.03 -12.78 4.04
C GLY A 552 -34.12 -11.32 4.46
N SER A 553 -34.37 -11.10 5.74
CA SER A 553 -34.28 -9.78 6.37
C SER A 553 -32.84 -9.49 6.75
N GLU A 554 -32.29 -8.36 6.29
CA GLU A 554 -31.00 -7.88 6.77
C GLU A 554 -31.15 -7.38 8.21
N ILE A 555 -30.47 -8.03 9.15
CA ILE A 555 -30.48 -7.66 10.57
C ILE A 555 -29.36 -6.66 10.85
N MET A 556 -28.20 -6.84 10.23
CA MET A 556 -27.06 -5.93 10.36
C MET A 556 -26.23 -5.91 9.07
N SER A 557 -26.02 -4.73 8.51
CA SER A 557 -25.31 -4.56 7.23
C SER A 557 -23.79 -4.78 7.31
N LEU A 558 -23.20 -4.61 8.49
CA LEU A 558 -21.79 -4.87 8.73
C LEU A 558 -21.54 -5.40 10.14
N PHE A 559 -21.56 -6.72 10.26
CA PHE A 559 -21.30 -7.43 11.50
C PHE A 559 -19.83 -7.31 11.94
N PRO A 560 -19.54 -7.26 13.26
CA PRO A 560 -18.17 -7.15 13.78
C PRO A 560 -17.25 -8.27 13.30
N GLU A 561 -15.95 -7.97 13.22
CA GLU A 561 -14.97 -8.89 12.66
C GLU A 561 -14.38 -9.82 13.72
N ALA A 562 -14.52 -11.13 13.49
CA ALA A 562 -13.89 -12.15 14.32
C ALA A 562 -12.42 -12.40 13.99
N TYR A 563 -11.63 -12.74 15.00
CA TYR A 563 -10.28 -13.26 14.85
C TYR A 563 -10.29 -14.54 13.99
N ALA A 564 -9.43 -14.57 12.98
CA ALA A 564 -9.37 -15.65 11.98
C ALA A 564 -10.72 -15.95 11.27
N GLU A 565 -11.65 -14.99 11.23
CA GLU A 565 -12.98 -15.11 10.61
C GLU A 565 -13.82 -16.30 11.14
N LYS A 566 -13.63 -16.67 12.41
CA LYS A 566 -14.37 -17.76 13.06
C LYS A 566 -15.52 -17.22 13.90
N TYR A 567 -16.73 -17.62 13.54
CA TYR A 567 -17.96 -17.32 14.28
C TYR A 567 -18.60 -18.63 14.70
N TYR A 568 -19.10 -18.66 15.93
CA TYR A 568 -19.67 -19.85 16.54
C TYR A 568 -21.15 -19.62 16.73
N PHE A 569 -21.99 -20.51 16.20
CA PHE A 569 -23.44 -20.35 16.22
C PHE A 569 -24.10 -21.45 17.05
N GLY A 570 -25.20 -21.10 17.71
CA GLY A 570 -26.05 -21.99 18.47
C GLY A 570 -27.51 -21.59 18.36
N TYR A 571 -28.40 -22.47 18.81
CA TYR A 571 -29.84 -22.24 18.85
C TYR A 571 -30.39 -22.77 20.16
N THR A 572 -31.07 -21.91 20.92
CA THR A 572 -31.60 -22.25 22.25
C THR A 572 -33.01 -22.86 22.21
N GLY A 573 -33.60 -23.00 21.02
CA GLY A 573 -35.01 -23.36 20.85
C GLY A 573 -35.91 -22.15 20.58
N ALA A 574 -35.58 -20.99 21.14
CA ALA A 574 -36.28 -19.73 20.92
C ALA A 574 -35.40 -18.63 20.27
N HIS A 575 -34.10 -18.64 20.56
CA HIS A 575 -33.17 -17.61 20.07
C HIS A 575 -31.97 -18.24 19.34
N TYR A 576 -31.46 -17.51 18.36
CA TYR A 576 -30.15 -17.81 17.76
C TYR A 576 -29.08 -17.08 18.55
N VAL A 577 -28.01 -17.77 18.87
CA VAL A 577 -26.92 -17.21 19.68
C VAL A 577 -25.62 -17.38 18.94
N PHE A 578 -24.73 -16.41 19.07
CA PHE A 578 -23.43 -16.51 18.44
C PHE A 578 -22.34 -15.84 19.26
N SER A 579 -21.19 -16.48 19.26
CA SER A 579 -20.00 -16.03 19.96
C SER A 579 -18.79 -16.02 19.04
N PHE A 580 -17.87 -15.08 19.28
CA PHE A 580 -16.61 -14.99 18.58
C PHE A 580 -15.61 -14.15 19.40
N GLN A 581 -14.33 -14.35 19.13
CA GLN A 581 -13.27 -13.47 19.62
C GLN A 581 -13.09 -12.33 18.61
N GLU A 582 -13.10 -11.07 19.05
CA GLU A 582 -12.93 -9.92 18.16
C GLU A 582 -11.52 -9.88 17.55
N LYS A 583 -11.36 -9.39 16.31
CA LYS A 583 -10.06 -9.43 15.60
C LYS A 583 -8.98 -8.55 16.22
N HIS A 584 -9.36 -7.36 16.68
CA HIS A 584 -8.43 -6.33 17.16
C HIS A 584 -8.41 -6.18 18.69
N SER A 585 -9.15 -7.04 19.38
CA SER A 585 -9.13 -7.12 20.85
C SER A 585 -9.11 -8.58 21.28
N ARG A 586 -8.76 -8.84 22.55
CA ARG A 586 -8.88 -10.18 23.13
C ARG A 586 -10.31 -10.46 23.62
N ASN A 587 -11.25 -9.55 23.39
CA ASN A 587 -12.60 -9.64 23.92
C ASN A 587 -13.39 -10.72 23.19
N ILE A 588 -14.14 -11.49 23.98
CA ILE A 588 -15.11 -12.46 23.48
C ILE A 588 -16.46 -11.75 23.48
N LYS A 589 -17.13 -11.79 22.34
CA LYS A 589 -18.46 -11.24 22.15
C LYS A 589 -19.48 -12.38 22.17
N LEU A 590 -20.66 -12.08 22.69
CA LEU A 590 -21.81 -12.96 22.68
C LEU A 590 -23.03 -12.12 22.28
N TYR A 591 -23.80 -12.65 21.36
CA TYR A 591 -25.00 -12.00 20.85
C TYR A 591 -26.15 -13.00 20.83
N GLN A 592 -27.35 -12.47 20.99
CA GLN A 592 -28.61 -13.19 20.93
C GLN A 592 -29.54 -12.50 19.93
N PHE A 593 -30.08 -13.27 19.01
CA PHE A 593 -31.02 -12.86 17.99
C PHE A 593 -32.38 -13.52 18.19
N SER A 594 -33.43 -12.73 18.18
CA SER A 594 -34.82 -13.18 18.27
C SER A 594 -35.46 -13.25 16.88
N PRO A 595 -35.85 -14.44 16.37
CA PRO A 595 -36.52 -14.56 15.08
C PRO A 595 -37.94 -13.96 15.06
N GLU A 596 -38.59 -13.87 16.22
CA GLU A 596 -39.95 -13.32 16.35
C GLU A 596 -39.96 -11.78 16.26
N THR A 597 -39.05 -11.12 16.98
CA THR A 597 -38.97 -9.65 17.02
C THR A 597 -37.98 -9.06 16.02
N LEU A 598 -37.14 -9.91 15.40
CA LEU A 598 -35.99 -9.53 14.56
C LEU A 598 -34.94 -8.67 15.29
N GLU A 599 -34.96 -8.68 16.62
CA GLU A 599 -34.02 -7.91 17.43
C GLU A 599 -32.72 -8.68 17.66
N LEU A 600 -31.62 -7.93 17.65
CA LEU A 600 -30.29 -8.42 17.96
C LEU A 600 -29.74 -7.69 19.20
N ILE A 601 -29.37 -8.46 20.22
CA ILE A 601 -28.88 -7.95 21.51
C ILE A 601 -27.48 -8.49 21.78
N GLU A 602 -26.57 -7.64 22.23
CA GLU A 602 -25.26 -8.08 22.75
C GLU A 602 -25.39 -8.47 24.23
N ILE A 603 -24.95 -9.68 24.57
CA ILE A 603 -24.89 -10.16 25.95
C ILE A 603 -23.48 -9.90 26.49
N PRO A 604 -23.32 -9.14 27.59
CA PRO A 604 -22.02 -8.90 28.20
C PRO A 604 -21.36 -10.21 28.64
N VAL A 605 -20.10 -10.40 28.23
CA VAL A 605 -19.32 -11.58 28.63
C VAL A 605 -18.49 -11.26 29.86
N SER A 606 -18.71 -12.01 30.94
CA SER A 606 -17.93 -11.97 32.17
C SER A 606 -17.03 -13.20 32.29
N MET A 607 -15.93 -13.10 33.04
CA MET A 607 -14.91 -14.15 33.07
C MET A 607 -14.50 -14.49 34.51
N THR A 608 -14.40 -15.78 34.81
CA THR A 608 -13.77 -16.29 36.06
C THR A 608 -12.37 -16.84 35.83
N LEU A 609 -11.86 -16.71 34.61
CA LEU A 609 -10.51 -17.12 34.23
C LEU A 609 -9.46 -16.12 34.75
N PRO A 610 -8.25 -16.59 35.13
CA PRO A 610 -7.18 -15.71 35.63
C PRO A 610 -6.66 -14.71 34.58
N ALA A 611 -6.86 -14.99 33.29
CA ALA A 611 -6.55 -14.08 32.20
C ALA A 611 -7.46 -14.37 30.99
N THR A 612 -7.69 -13.35 30.16
CA THR A 612 -8.39 -13.50 28.88
C THR A 612 -7.61 -14.42 27.95
N PRO A 613 -8.25 -15.46 27.37
CA PRO A 613 -7.61 -16.36 26.43
C PRO A 613 -6.95 -15.57 25.30
N GLU A 614 -5.68 -15.87 25.01
CA GLU A 614 -5.03 -15.28 23.84
C GLU A 614 -5.73 -15.73 22.55
N ARG A 615 -6.22 -16.97 22.53
CA ARG A 615 -6.91 -17.55 21.40
C ARG A 615 -7.88 -18.64 21.84
N LEU A 616 -9.04 -18.69 21.20
CA LEU A 616 -9.94 -19.84 21.23
C LEU A 616 -9.71 -20.74 20.02
N PHE A 617 -9.73 -22.04 20.24
CA PHE A 617 -9.57 -23.11 19.26
C PHE A 617 -10.73 -24.09 19.38
N ASP A 618 -11.21 -24.57 18.24
CA ASP A 618 -12.32 -25.52 18.12
C ASP A 618 -13.59 -25.06 18.87
N ASP A 619 -14.75 -25.55 18.45
CA ASP A 619 -16.01 -25.17 19.08
C ASP A 619 -17.03 -26.30 19.03
N LEU A 620 -17.77 -26.42 20.12
CA LEU A 620 -18.97 -27.23 20.23
C LEU A 620 -20.05 -26.39 20.90
N TYR A 621 -21.28 -26.51 20.42
CA TYR A 621 -22.46 -25.96 21.09
C TYR A 621 -23.25 -27.11 21.71
N ASP A 622 -23.44 -27.08 23.03
CA ASP A 622 -24.30 -28.05 23.72
C ASP A 622 -25.72 -27.50 23.81
N THR A 623 -26.65 -28.14 23.09
CA THR A 623 -28.05 -27.74 23.04
C THR A 623 -28.82 -28.05 24.33
N ARG A 624 -28.27 -28.85 25.24
CA ARG A 624 -28.92 -29.23 26.52
C ARG A 624 -28.65 -28.20 27.61
N THR A 625 -27.41 -27.72 27.65
CA THR A 625 -26.95 -26.74 28.65
C THR A 625 -26.93 -25.32 28.08
N HIS A 626 -27.11 -25.15 26.77
CA HIS A 626 -26.99 -23.88 26.06
C HIS A 626 -25.64 -23.20 26.30
N GLN A 627 -24.56 -23.97 26.18
CA GLN A 627 -23.20 -23.50 26.38
C GLN A 627 -22.37 -23.66 25.11
N PHE A 628 -21.54 -22.66 24.82
CA PHE A 628 -20.43 -22.82 23.89
C PHE A 628 -19.24 -23.41 24.64
N ILE A 629 -18.57 -24.38 24.02
CA ILE A 629 -17.41 -25.07 24.57
C ILE A 629 -16.25 -24.85 23.63
N PHE A 630 -15.17 -24.27 24.13
CA PHE A 630 -13.95 -23.95 23.39
C PHE A 630 -12.74 -24.63 24.01
N THR A 631 -11.64 -24.70 23.25
CA THR A 631 -10.32 -25.03 23.79
C THR A 631 -9.39 -23.81 23.73
N ARG A 632 -8.51 -23.64 24.72
CA ARG A 632 -7.54 -22.54 24.75
C ARG A 632 -6.19 -22.91 24.13
N ASN A 633 -5.99 -24.18 23.80
CA ASN A 633 -4.76 -24.69 23.20
C ASN A 633 -5.05 -25.69 22.08
N ARG A 634 -4.08 -25.88 21.17
CA ARG A 634 -4.23 -26.80 20.02
C ARG A 634 -4.27 -28.27 20.41
N TRP A 635 -3.82 -28.61 21.61
CA TRP A 635 -3.79 -29.99 22.11
C TRP A 635 -5.12 -30.42 22.74
N LYS A 636 -6.12 -29.51 22.81
CA LYS A 636 -7.47 -29.78 23.30
C LYS A 636 -7.54 -30.25 24.75
N THR A 637 -6.55 -29.86 25.55
CA THR A 637 -6.42 -30.24 26.97
C THR A 637 -6.94 -29.18 27.94
N ASP A 638 -7.23 -27.98 27.46
CA ASP A 638 -7.67 -26.85 28.27
C ASP A 638 -8.99 -26.32 27.74
N LEU A 639 -10.10 -26.70 28.39
CA LEU A 639 -11.46 -26.40 27.98
C LEU A 639 -12.00 -25.19 28.74
N VAL A 640 -12.77 -24.36 28.02
CA VAL A 640 -13.56 -23.28 28.59
C VAL A 640 -14.98 -23.34 28.07
N THR A 641 -15.93 -22.97 28.92
CA THR A 641 -17.35 -22.97 28.61
C THR A 641 -17.90 -21.56 28.76
N LEU A 642 -18.72 -21.13 27.81
CA LEU A 642 -19.43 -19.86 27.81
C LEU A 642 -20.93 -20.14 27.92
N ASP A 643 -21.52 -19.74 29.04
CA ASP A 643 -22.95 -19.79 29.25
C ASP A 643 -23.65 -18.68 28.48
N VAL A 644 -24.66 -19.06 27.69
CA VAL A 644 -25.34 -18.13 26.79
C VAL A 644 -26.27 -17.17 27.54
N TYR A 645 -26.85 -17.58 28.67
CA TYR A 645 -27.79 -16.73 29.41
C TYR A 645 -27.08 -15.81 30.39
N SER A 646 -26.08 -16.32 31.11
CA SER A 646 -25.34 -15.52 32.08
C SER A 646 -24.15 -14.77 31.47
N GLY A 647 -23.74 -15.12 30.24
CA GLY A 647 -22.53 -14.60 29.62
C GLY A 647 -21.24 -14.98 30.36
N LEU A 648 -21.28 -16.02 31.21
CA LEU A 648 -20.13 -16.39 32.04
C LEU A 648 -19.19 -17.33 31.26
N LEU A 649 -17.95 -16.91 31.11
CA LEU A 649 -16.87 -17.73 30.57
C LEU A 649 -16.01 -18.32 31.71
N ALA A 650 -16.04 -19.64 31.86
CA ALA A 650 -15.38 -20.37 32.93
C ALA A 650 -14.52 -21.55 32.41
N ALA A 651 -13.51 -21.95 33.18
CA ALA A 651 -12.73 -23.15 32.88
C ALA A 651 -13.56 -24.41 33.17
N ASP A 652 -13.49 -25.38 32.27
CA ASP A 652 -14.02 -26.71 32.51
C ASP A 652 -12.87 -27.68 32.80
N GLN A 653 -12.66 -27.95 34.08
CA GLN A 653 -11.63 -28.88 34.57
C GLN A 653 -12.15 -30.31 34.70
N THR A 654 -13.44 -30.53 34.46
CA THR A 654 -14.11 -31.80 34.78
C THR A 654 -14.16 -32.76 33.59
N ARG A 655 -14.14 -32.22 32.37
CA ARG A 655 -14.31 -32.97 31.12
C ARG A 655 -13.15 -32.73 30.17
N THR A 656 -12.80 -33.74 29.39
CA THR A 656 -11.86 -33.59 28.26
C THR A 656 -12.61 -33.35 26.96
N TRP A 657 -11.92 -32.80 25.96
CA TRP A 657 -12.51 -32.55 24.64
C TRP A 657 -13.08 -33.81 23.98
N GLU A 658 -12.38 -34.96 24.07
CA GLU A 658 -12.90 -36.19 23.48
C GLU A 658 -14.19 -36.67 24.15
N VAL A 659 -14.30 -36.52 25.48
CA VAL A 659 -15.49 -36.89 26.24
C VAL A 659 -16.67 -36.03 25.82
N VAL A 660 -16.51 -34.70 25.84
CA VAL A 660 -17.57 -33.75 25.42
C VAL A 660 -18.01 -34.01 23.99
N LYS A 661 -17.03 -34.18 23.08
CA LYS A 661 -17.34 -34.44 21.67
C LYS A 661 -18.10 -35.75 21.50
N LYS A 662 -17.69 -36.82 22.18
CA LYS A 662 -18.34 -38.12 22.12
C LYS A 662 -19.77 -38.06 22.64
N GLU A 663 -20.01 -37.39 23.76
CA GLU A 663 -21.36 -37.17 24.31
C GLU A 663 -22.26 -36.45 23.32
N LEU A 664 -21.78 -35.37 22.70
CA LEU A 664 -22.54 -34.61 21.71
C LEU A 664 -22.77 -35.38 20.42
N ASP A 665 -21.79 -36.15 19.95
CA ASP A 665 -21.91 -36.99 18.75
C ASP A 665 -22.89 -38.16 18.98
N GLU A 666 -22.90 -38.77 20.18
CA GLU A 666 -23.88 -39.77 20.58
C GLU A 666 -25.29 -39.18 20.65
N GLU A 667 -25.46 -37.97 21.17
CA GLU A 667 -26.75 -37.26 21.16
C GLU A 667 -27.23 -36.94 19.75
N LYS A 668 -26.37 -36.40 18.87
CA LYS A 668 -26.70 -36.19 17.45
C LYS A 668 -27.15 -37.49 16.79
N ARG A 669 -26.51 -38.61 17.13
CA ARG A 669 -26.86 -39.94 16.62
C ARG A 669 -28.20 -40.44 17.18
N LYS A 670 -28.51 -40.21 18.47
CA LYS A 670 -29.82 -40.54 19.08
C LYS A 670 -30.95 -39.70 18.49
N ALA A 671 -30.67 -38.43 18.18
CA ALA A 671 -31.60 -37.52 17.51
C ALA A 671 -31.83 -37.84 16.02
N ASN A 672 -31.27 -38.95 15.50
CA ASN A 672 -31.36 -39.35 14.09
C ASN A 672 -30.86 -38.29 13.09
N LEU A 673 -29.97 -37.38 13.53
CA LEU A 673 -29.30 -36.39 12.67
C LEU A 673 -28.11 -37.06 11.95
N LYS A 674 -28.40 -38.03 11.08
CA LYS A 674 -27.40 -38.68 10.24
C LYS A 674 -27.32 -37.99 8.88
N TYR A 675 -26.11 -37.56 8.52
CA TYR A 675 -25.74 -36.91 7.26
C TYR A 675 -26.24 -35.47 7.12
N TYR A 676 -25.53 -34.69 6.30
CA TYR A 676 -25.89 -33.32 5.93
C TYR A 676 -27.26 -33.31 5.24
N VAL A 677 -28.32 -33.32 6.06
CA VAL A 677 -29.67 -32.95 5.62
C VAL A 677 -29.61 -31.42 5.56
N PRO A 678 -29.79 -30.79 4.37
CA PRO A 678 -29.95 -29.35 4.33
C PRO A 678 -31.03 -29.01 5.34
N PRO A 679 -30.80 -28.03 6.23
CA PRO A 679 -31.74 -27.75 7.29
C PRO A 679 -33.16 -27.64 6.72
N PRO A 680 -34.20 -28.10 7.43
CA PRO A 680 -35.57 -28.13 6.92
C PRO A 680 -36.06 -26.77 6.38
N VAL A 681 -35.37 -25.68 6.75
CA VAL A 681 -35.68 -24.28 6.41
C VAL A 681 -34.58 -23.58 5.59
N ALA A 682 -33.67 -24.31 4.93
CA ALA A 682 -32.66 -23.69 4.06
C ALA A 682 -33.33 -22.81 2.97
N PRO A 683 -32.84 -21.58 2.72
CA PRO A 683 -33.46 -20.67 1.78
C PRO A 683 -33.33 -21.17 0.34
N GLN A 684 -34.24 -20.72 -0.53
CA GLN A 684 -34.08 -20.92 -1.96
C GLN A 684 -32.87 -20.13 -2.48
N TYR A 685 -31.95 -20.82 -3.15
CA TYR A 685 -30.73 -20.21 -3.68
C TYR A 685 -30.95 -19.65 -5.09
N PHE A 686 -30.36 -18.48 -5.35
CA PHE A 686 -30.42 -17.76 -6.61
C PHE A 686 -29.03 -17.48 -7.16
N THR A 687 -28.98 -17.22 -8.46
CA THR A 687 -27.79 -16.72 -9.16
C THR A 687 -27.93 -15.21 -9.33
N PHE A 688 -26.85 -14.47 -9.09
CA PHE A 688 -26.86 -13.00 -9.15
C PHE A 688 -25.89 -12.45 -10.18
N ILE A 689 -26.15 -11.22 -10.62
CA ILE A 689 -25.14 -10.40 -11.27
C ILE A 689 -24.22 -9.80 -10.19
N SER A 690 -23.03 -10.38 -10.03
CA SER A 690 -22.06 -10.01 -8.97
C SER A 690 -21.11 -8.87 -9.32
N ALA A 691 -21.08 -8.46 -10.60
CA ALA A 691 -20.25 -7.37 -11.09
C ALA A 691 -20.95 -6.62 -12.21
N LEU A 692 -20.79 -5.30 -12.20
CA LEU A 692 -21.36 -4.39 -13.19
C LEU A 692 -20.23 -3.79 -14.03
N LYS A 693 -20.07 -4.31 -15.25
CA LYS A 693 -19.03 -3.88 -16.22
C LYS A 693 -19.56 -2.86 -17.21
N SER A 694 -20.81 -3.03 -17.63
CA SER A 694 -21.48 -2.10 -18.51
C SER A 694 -22.99 -2.12 -18.25
N ILE A 695 -23.61 -0.98 -18.49
CA ILE A 695 -25.06 -0.83 -18.54
C ILE A 695 -25.37 -0.07 -19.81
N LYS A 696 -26.40 -0.51 -20.52
CA LYS A 696 -26.86 0.15 -21.73
C LYS A 696 -28.39 0.19 -21.76
N ILE A 697 -28.95 1.09 -22.55
CA ILE A 697 -30.39 1.09 -22.87
C ILE A 697 -30.53 0.68 -24.33
N ASN A 698 -31.29 -0.39 -24.60
CA ASN A 698 -31.52 -0.87 -25.96
C ASN A 698 -32.62 -0.06 -26.67
N LYS A 699 -32.84 -0.33 -27.96
CA LYS A 699 -33.88 0.35 -28.76
C LYS A 699 -35.32 0.16 -28.24
N LYS A 700 -35.58 -0.88 -27.46
CA LYS A 700 -36.89 -1.13 -26.83
C LYS A 700 -37.09 -0.30 -25.55
N GLY A 701 -36.05 0.39 -25.07
CA GLY A 701 -36.07 1.09 -23.78
C GLY A 701 -35.73 0.20 -22.59
N ASN A 702 -35.24 -1.02 -22.82
CA ASN A 702 -34.89 -1.94 -21.73
C ASN A 702 -33.45 -1.74 -21.27
N LEU A 703 -33.23 -1.92 -19.96
CA LEU A 703 -31.91 -1.91 -19.37
C LEU A 703 -31.16 -3.21 -19.71
N VAL A 704 -29.95 -3.09 -20.24
CA VAL A 704 -29.10 -4.23 -20.59
C VAL A 704 -27.83 -4.17 -19.77
N ILE A 705 -27.65 -5.16 -18.89
CA ILE A 705 -26.52 -5.29 -17.99
C ILE A 705 -25.45 -6.20 -18.60
N ASN A 706 -24.20 -5.75 -18.56
CA ASN A 706 -23.00 -6.44 -19.04
C ASN A 706 -23.08 -6.89 -20.51
N GLY A 707 -23.97 -6.27 -21.30
CA GLY A 707 -24.26 -6.67 -22.69
C GLY A 707 -24.87 -8.07 -22.84
N LYS A 708 -25.38 -8.66 -21.75
CA LYS A 708 -25.87 -10.06 -21.74
C LYS A 708 -27.24 -10.24 -21.12
N HIS A 709 -27.63 -9.38 -20.18
CA HIS A 709 -28.86 -9.55 -19.40
C HIS A 709 -29.78 -8.36 -19.63
N GLU A 710 -30.88 -8.57 -20.35
CA GLU A 710 -31.92 -7.58 -20.60
C GLU A 710 -33.01 -7.68 -19.55
N LEU A 711 -33.30 -6.57 -18.87
CA LEU A 711 -34.45 -6.48 -17.98
C LEU A 711 -35.72 -6.34 -18.80
N THR A 712 -36.59 -7.34 -18.73
CA THR A 712 -37.85 -7.38 -19.49
C THR A 712 -39.05 -7.32 -18.57
N PHE A 713 -40.10 -6.63 -19.05
CA PHE A 713 -41.40 -6.53 -18.39
C PHE A 713 -42.44 -7.21 -19.28
N VAL A 714 -43.13 -8.20 -18.73
CA VAL A 714 -44.25 -8.91 -19.36
C VAL A 714 -45.41 -8.99 -18.36
N PRO A 715 -46.68 -9.16 -18.81
CA PRO A 715 -47.88 -9.04 -17.96
C PRO A 715 -47.79 -9.66 -16.56
N ASN A 716 -47.18 -10.84 -16.46
CA ASN A 716 -47.05 -11.59 -15.20
C ASN A 716 -45.60 -11.90 -14.82
N ASN A 717 -44.61 -11.29 -15.47
CA ASN A 717 -43.21 -11.61 -15.23
C ASN A 717 -42.31 -10.39 -15.39
N MET A 718 -41.32 -10.27 -14.53
CA MET A 718 -40.22 -9.32 -14.65
C MET A 718 -38.94 -10.09 -14.42
N GLU A 719 -38.06 -10.15 -15.41
CA GLU A 719 -36.85 -10.97 -15.33
C GLU A 719 -35.70 -10.40 -16.16
N PHE A 720 -34.48 -10.75 -15.73
CA PHE A 720 -33.27 -10.54 -16.50
C PHE A 720 -33.05 -11.70 -17.47
N VAL A 721 -33.45 -11.51 -18.73
CA VAL A 721 -33.35 -12.50 -19.81
C VAL A 721 -31.97 -12.45 -20.45
N LEU A 722 -31.41 -13.61 -20.77
CA LEU A 722 -30.15 -13.69 -21.52
C LEU A 722 -30.37 -13.23 -22.98
N THR A 723 -29.62 -12.23 -23.43
CA THR A 723 -29.65 -11.75 -24.82
C THR A 723 -28.73 -12.60 -25.70
N HIS A 724 -29.23 -13.05 -26.85
CA HIS A 724 -28.43 -13.76 -27.86
C HIS A 724 -28.09 -12.80 -29.02
N GLY A 725 -26.81 -12.43 -29.16
CA GLY A 725 -26.30 -11.58 -30.24
C GLY A 725 -25.84 -10.18 -29.79
N PRO A 726 -25.24 -9.38 -30.70
CA PRO A 726 -24.80 -8.02 -30.40
C PRO A 726 -26.02 -7.14 -30.11
N VAL A 727 -26.09 -6.59 -28.90
CA VAL A 727 -27.15 -5.67 -28.51
C VAL A 727 -26.80 -4.28 -29.04
N GLU A 728 -27.55 -3.80 -30.04
CA GLU A 728 -27.53 -2.40 -30.44
C GLU A 728 -28.09 -1.54 -29.30
N ALA A 729 -27.20 -0.93 -28.53
CA ALA A 729 -27.56 -0.12 -27.38
C ALA A 729 -26.60 1.07 -27.26
N ARG A 730 -27.11 2.18 -26.73
CA ARG A 730 -26.31 3.39 -26.50
C ARG A 730 -25.46 3.20 -25.24
N ASP A 731 -24.17 3.51 -25.36
CA ASP A 731 -23.23 3.42 -24.24
C ASP A 731 -23.42 4.55 -23.25
N ILE A 732 -23.33 4.20 -21.96
CA ILE A 732 -23.29 5.15 -20.86
C ILE A 732 -21.84 5.61 -20.68
N VAL A 733 -21.64 6.92 -20.46
CA VAL A 733 -20.36 7.44 -19.98
C VAL A 733 -20.15 6.91 -18.56
N LEU A 734 -19.34 5.86 -18.42
CA LEU A 734 -19.13 5.12 -17.18
C LEU A 734 -18.10 5.84 -16.29
N THR A 735 -18.45 7.01 -15.76
CA THR A 735 -17.72 7.55 -14.62
C THR A 735 -18.31 6.93 -13.36
N ALA A 736 -17.68 5.85 -12.87
CA ALA A 736 -18.13 5.18 -11.64
C ALA A 736 -17.54 5.90 -10.42
N GLU A 737 -18.39 6.58 -9.67
CA GLU A 737 -18.01 7.12 -8.37
C GLU A 737 -18.19 6.05 -7.29
N LYS A 738 -17.17 5.88 -6.44
CA LYS A 738 -17.22 4.91 -5.33
C LYS A 738 -17.67 5.63 -4.05
N LEU A 739 -18.89 5.36 -3.60
CA LEU A 739 -19.39 5.85 -2.31
C LEU A 739 -19.14 4.81 -1.22
N LYS A 740 -18.30 5.13 -0.24
CA LYS A 740 -18.04 4.26 0.91
C LYS A 740 -19.02 4.58 2.04
N LEU A 741 -19.89 3.62 2.37
CA LEU A 741 -20.74 3.71 3.55
C LEU A 741 -20.00 3.16 4.78
N LYS A 742 -20.28 3.72 5.95
CA LYS A 742 -19.68 3.27 7.23
C LYS A 742 -20.02 1.82 7.55
N ASP A 743 -21.28 1.45 7.29
CA ASP A 743 -21.87 0.18 7.68
C ASP A 743 -21.97 -0.81 6.50
N LEU A 744 -21.10 -0.65 5.48
CA LEU A 744 -21.03 -1.55 4.33
C LEU A 744 -19.56 -1.83 3.96
N ARG A 745 -19.21 -3.10 3.77
CA ARG A 745 -17.84 -3.50 3.43
C ARG A 745 -17.45 -3.09 1.99
N PRO A 746 -18.16 -3.51 0.93
CA PRO A 746 -17.93 -2.97 -0.40
C PRO A 746 -18.52 -1.56 -0.55
N PRO A 747 -17.90 -0.67 -1.35
CA PRO A 747 -18.51 0.61 -1.67
C PRO A 747 -19.74 0.41 -2.58
N LEU A 748 -20.69 1.34 -2.50
CA LEU A 748 -21.71 1.52 -3.52
C LEU A 748 -21.06 2.17 -4.75
N LEU A 749 -21.43 1.71 -5.95
CA LEU A 749 -20.97 2.33 -7.18
C LEU A 749 -22.09 3.19 -7.75
N ARG A 750 -21.85 4.49 -7.89
CA ARG A 750 -22.75 5.45 -8.54
C ARG A 750 -22.31 5.70 -9.97
N TYR A 751 -23.28 5.69 -10.87
CA TYR A 751 -23.12 5.99 -12.29
C TYR A 751 -24.12 7.08 -12.65
N ASN A 752 -23.69 8.05 -13.45
CA ASN A 752 -24.51 9.19 -13.82
C ASN A 752 -24.71 9.21 -15.33
N TRP A 753 -25.93 9.50 -15.74
CA TRP A 753 -26.24 9.86 -17.12
C TRP A 753 -26.06 11.37 -17.33
N PRO A 754 -25.81 11.82 -18.58
CA PRO A 754 -25.66 13.25 -18.89
C PRO A 754 -26.88 14.12 -18.53
N ASP A 755 -28.08 13.54 -18.44
CA ASP A 755 -29.30 14.25 -18.03
C ASP A 755 -29.38 14.48 -16.51
N GLY A 756 -28.45 13.89 -15.74
CA GLY A 756 -28.44 13.92 -14.28
C GLY A 756 -29.20 12.77 -13.62
N SER A 757 -29.76 11.82 -14.39
CA SER A 757 -30.25 10.57 -13.82
C SER A 757 -29.08 9.76 -13.28
N GLU A 758 -29.34 8.93 -12.27
CA GLU A 758 -28.31 8.14 -11.58
C GLU A 758 -28.72 6.68 -11.46
N LEU A 759 -27.71 5.82 -11.47
CA LEU A 759 -27.82 4.41 -11.16
C LEU A 759 -26.79 4.03 -10.11
N TRP A 760 -27.22 3.24 -9.15
CA TRP A 760 -26.41 2.78 -8.05
C TRP A 760 -26.37 1.26 -8.02
N PHE A 761 -25.17 0.70 -7.91
CA PHE A 761 -24.96 -0.74 -7.77
C PHE A 761 -24.47 -1.08 -6.37
N ASP A 762 -25.30 -1.85 -5.67
CA ASP A 762 -25.01 -2.42 -4.36
C ASP A 762 -24.52 -3.85 -4.52
N LYS A 763 -23.20 -4.00 -4.48
CA LYS A 763 -22.55 -5.31 -4.59
C LYS A 763 -22.82 -6.21 -3.38
N ALA A 764 -23.07 -5.65 -2.19
CA ALA A 764 -23.31 -6.45 -1.00
C ALA A 764 -24.69 -7.11 -1.04
N ARG A 765 -25.70 -6.36 -1.44
CA ARG A 765 -27.10 -6.83 -1.50
C ARG A 765 -27.52 -7.38 -2.86
N HIS A 766 -26.66 -7.28 -3.87
CA HIS A 766 -26.98 -7.57 -5.27
C HIS A 766 -28.22 -6.79 -5.74
N MET A 767 -28.24 -5.49 -5.44
CA MET A 767 -29.35 -4.57 -5.75
C MET A 767 -28.90 -3.49 -6.72
N LEU A 768 -29.84 -3.03 -7.54
CA LEU A 768 -29.72 -1.87 -8.40
C LEU A 768 -30.69 -0.80 -7.90
N TYR A 769 -30.23 0.44 -7.75
CA TYR A 769 -31.09 1.57 -7.45
C TYR A 769 -31.08 2.58 -8.60
N LEU A 770 -32.26 3.06 -8.98
CA LEU A 770 -32.44 3.99 -10.08
C LEU A 770 -33.04 5.29 -9.53
N ARG A 771 -32.43 6.42 -9.87
CA ARG A 771 -32.89 7.74 -9.46
C ARG A 771 -32.96 8.63 -10.69
N SER A 772 -34.15 9.16 -10.98
CA SER A 772 -34.32 10.06 -12.12
C SER A 772 -33.79 11.46 -11.82
N SER A 773 -33.36 12.15 -12.88
CA SER A 773 -33.21 13.61 -12.88
C SER A 773 -34.54 14.32 -12.64
N ASP A 774 -35.65 13.74 -13.13
CA ASP A 774 -37.01 14.21 -12.83
C ASP A 774 -37.47 13.73 -11.44
N LYS A 775 -37.57 14.66 -10.50
CA LYS A 775 -37.94 14.39 -9.11
C LYS A 775 -39.40 13.96 -8.93
N ALA A 776 -40.24 14.11 -9.95
CA ALA A 776 -41.61 13.58 -9.93
C ALA A 776 -41.65 12.05 -10.05
N ILE A 777 -40.59 11.43 -10.56
CA ILE A 777 -40.48 9.97 -10.71
C ILE A 777 -39.84 9.39 -9.44
N PRO A 778 -40.55 8.54 -8.67
CA PRO A 778 -39.99 7.89 -7.50
C PRO A 778 -38.76 7.04 -7.81
N GLU A 779 -37.81 7.00 -6.89
CA GLU A 779 -36.65 6.11 -6.96
C GLU A 779 -37.10 4.65 -6.96
N MET A 780 -36.37 3.80 -7.67
CA MET A 780 -36.66 2.37 -7.79
C MET A 780 -35.52 1.51 -7.27
N ALA A 781 -35.83 0.35 -6.70
CA ALA A 781 -34.87 -0.67 -6.30
C ALA A 781 -35.21 -2.03 -6.94
N ILE A 782 -34.18 -2.72 -7.46
CA ILE A 782 -34.33 -3.96 -8.23
C ILE A 782 -33.27 -4.99 -7.79
N PRO A 783 -33.68 -6.18 -7.29
CA PRO A 783 -32.76 -7.30 -7.08
C PRO A 783 -32.20 -7.84 -8.39
N LEU A 784 -30.88 -8.03 -8.44
CA LEU A 784 -30.15 -8.48 -9.62
C LEU A 784 -30.04 -10.01 -9.69
N VAL A 785 -31.19 -10.68 -9.62
CA VAL A 785 -31.32 -12.14 -9.79
C VAL A 785 -31.53 -12.52 -11.24
N ILE A 786 -30.90 -13.61 -11.67
CA ILE A 786 -31.05 -14.16 -13.03
C ILE A 786 -31.68 -15.55 -12.99
N GLN A 787 -32.20 -16.02 -14.13
CA GLN A 787 -32.87 -17.33 -14.28
C GLN A 787 -34.16 -17.47 -13.44
N THR A 788 -34.69 -16.36 -12.95
CA THR A 788 -35.94 -16.31 -12.18
C THR A 788 -36.60 -14.95 -12.31
N GLN A 789 -37.85 -14.85 -11.87
CA GLN A 789 -38.55 -13.58 -11.76
C GLN A 789 -37.96 -12.73 -10.61
N THR A 790 -37.77 -11.44 -10.83
CA THR A 790 -37.34 -10.47 -9.82
C THR A 790 -38.54 -9.68 -9.25
N ALA A 791 -38.26 -8.73 -8.37
CA ALA A 791 -39.23 -7.80 -7.80
C ALA A 791 -38.76 -6.35 -8.02
N CYS A 792 -39.65 -5.39 -7.78
CA CYS A 792 -39.29 -3.98 -7.73
C CYS A 792 -39.98 -3.31 -6.55
N TRP A 793 -39.31 -2.29 -6.05
CA TRP A 793 -39.86 -1.35 -5.08
C TRP A 793 -39.68 0.06 -5.62
N ALA A 794 -40.69 0.91 -5.42
CA ALA A 794 -40.64 2.33 -5.65
C ALA A 794 -40.69 3.09 -4.31
N SER A 795 -40.02 4.24 -4.24
CA SER A 795 -39.92 5.06 -3.03
C SER A 795 -41.20 5.71 -2.53
N ASP A 796 -42.34 5.52 -3.21
CA ASP A 796 -43.67 5.82 -2.72
C ASP A 796 -44.32 4.63 -1.97
N GLY A 797 -43.57 3.54 -1.76
CA GLY A 797 -43.98 2.35 -1.02
C GLY A 797 -44.55 1.23 -1.89
N VAL A 798 -44.71 1.45 -3.20
CA VAL A 798 -45.31 0.47 -4.12
C VAL A 798 -44.32 -0.64 -4.46
N ILE A 799 -44.80 -1.89 -4.45
CA ILE A 799 -44.01 -3.08 -4.79
C ILE A 799 -44.68 -3.88 -5.92
N CYS A 800 -43.88 -4.53 -6.77
CA CYS A 800 -44.37 -5.52 -7.74
C CYS A 800 -43.44 -6.73 -7.87
N GLY A 801 -43.85 -7.73 -8.64
CA GLY A 801 -43.03 -8.89 -9.00
C GLY A 801 -43.02 -10.02 -7.96
N ASN A 802 -41.94 -10.79 -7.93
CA ASN A 802 -41.87 -12.10 -7.28
C ASN A 802 -42.14 -12.06 -5.75
N PRO A 803 -43.12 -12.82 -5.21
CA PRO A 803 -43.47 -12.88 -3.79
C PRO A 803 -42.32 -13.19 -2.82
N TYR A 804 -41.28 -13.87 -3.30
CA TYR A 804 -40.10 -14.21 -2.52
C TYR A 804 -39.44 -12.97 -1.90
N PHE A 805 -39.30 -11.88 -2.67
CA PHE A 805 -38.58 -10.67 -2.26
C PHE A 805 -39.43 -9.65 -1.50
N ARG A 806 -40.73 -9.91 -1.33
CA ARG A 806 -41.67 -8.92 -0.78
C ARG A 806 -41.92 -9.22 0.69
N PRO A 807 -42.18 -8.24 1.56
CA PRO A 807 -42.75 -8.49 2.88
C PRO A 807 -44.19 -9.06 2.78
N LYS A 808 -44.81 -9.50 3.89
CA LYS A 808 -46.15 -10.13 3.87
C LYS A 808 -47.31 -9.12 3.76
N GLU A 809 -47.14 -7.91 4.28
CA GLU A 809 -48.23 -6.92 4.49
C GLU A 809 -48.04 -5.66 3.62
N VAL A 810 -47.77 -5.80 2.32
CA VAL A 810 -47.53 -4.65 1.43
C VAL A 810 -48.47 -4.67 0.25
N GLU A 811 -48.92 -3.47 -0.16
CA GLU A 811 -49.72 -3.27 -1.36
C GLU A 811 -48.90 -3.59 -2.61
N VAL A 812 -49.44 -4.46 -3.48
CA VAL A 812 -48.75 -4.96 -4.67
C VAL A 812 -49.55 -4.60 -5.92
N ILE A 813 -48.89 -3.96 -6.88
CA ILE A 813 -49.46 -3.70 -8.21
C ILE A 813 -48.95 -4.72 -9.24
N THR A 814 -49.58 -4.75 -10.42
CA THR A 814 -49.11 -5.62 -11.50
C THR A 814 -47.75 -5.15 -12.03
N VAL A 815 -46.98 -6.07 -12.62
CA VAL A 815 -45.67 -5.76 -13.20
C VAL A 815 -45.77 -4.71 -14.31
N MET A 816 -46.83 -4.77 -15.13
CA MET A 816 -47.02 -3.82 -16.22
C MET A 816 -47.45 -2.45 -15.73
N ASP A 817 -48.31 -2.38 -14.70
CA ASP A 817 -48.65 -1.10 -14.08
C ASP A 817 -47.40 -0.43 -13.49
N PHE A 818 -46.50 -1.20 -12.87
CA PHE A 818 -45.23 -0.68 -12.37
C PHE A 818 -44.33 -0.20 -13.51
N HIS A 819 -44.24 -0.96 -14.60
CA HIS A 819 -43.47 -0.58 -15.77
C HIS A 819 -43.94 0.74 -16.37
N GLU A 820 -45.25 0.88 -16.63
CA GLU A 820 -45.83 2.08 -17.24
C GLU A 820 -45.76 3.29 -16.30
N LYS A 821 -45.92 3.07 -14.98
CA LYS A 821 -45.92 4.16 -13.99
C LYS A 821 -44.53 4.67 -13.62
N TYR A 822 -43.51 3.82 -13.56
CA TYR A 822 -42.19 4.19 -13.02
C TYR A 822 -41.04 3.98 -14.00
N PHE A 823 -40.89 2.76 -14.52
CA PHE A 823 -39.70 2.40 -15.30
C PHE A 823 -39.68 3.07 -16.68
N ARG A 824 -40.80 3.04 -17.40
CA ARG A 824 -40.93 3.64 -18.74
C ARG A 824 -40.73 5.18 -18.69
N PRO A 825 -41.34 5.93 -17.75
CA PRO A 825 -41.03 7.34 -17.55
C PRO A 825 -39.54 7.60 -17.28
N PHE A 826 -38.90 6.82 -16.39
CA PHE A 826 -37.48 6.96 -16.09
C PHE A 826 -36.60 6.83 -17.35
N ILE A 827 -36.87 5.84 -18.20
CA ILE A 827 -36.14 5.65 -19.47
C ILE A 827 -36.41 6.79 -20.46
N ASN A 828 -37.66 7.27 -20.53
CA ASN A 828 -38.03 8.36 -21.44
C ASN A 828 -37.26 9.65 -21.13
N VAL A 829 -37.08 10.00 -19.85
CA VAL A 829 -36.30 11.18 -19.43
C VAL A 829 -34.87 11.12 -19.98
N ILE A 830 -34.20 9.97 -19.82
CA ILE A 830 -32.84 9.75 -20.32
C ILE A 830 -32.76 9.85 -21.85
N GLN A 831 -33.74 9.27 -22.56
CA GLN A 831 -33.76 9.25 -24.03
C GLN A 831 -34.08 10.63 -24.64
N GLN A 832 -34.96 11.41 -24.01
CA GLN A 832 -35.31 12.76 -24.46
C GLN A 832 -34.11 13.72 -24.39
N TYR A 833 -33.35 13.71 -23.30
CA TYR A 833 -32.14 14.51 -23.18
C TYR A 833 -31.10 14.16 -24.26
N ALA A 834 -30.86 12.86 -24.49
CA ALA A 834 -29.94 12.41 -25.54
C ALA A 834 -30.36 12.82 -26.96
N THR A 835 -31.66 13.03 -27.18
CA THR A 835 -32.19 13.48 -28.47
C THR A 835 -32.03 15.00 -28.61
N ALA A 836 -32.30 15.76 -27.54
CA ALA A 836 -32.13 17.21 -27.49
C ALA A 836 -30.66 17.67 -27.54
N ALA A 837 -29.72 16.85 -27.05
CA ALA A 837 -28.28 17.13 -27.14
C ALA A 837 -27.66 16.74 -28.50
N ALA A 838 -28.38 15.98 -29.33
CA ALA A 838 -27.94 15.56 -30.67
C ALA A 838 -28.52 16.43 -31.81
N THR A 839 -29.47 17.30 -31.49
CA THR A 839 -29.98 18.39 -32.33
C THR A 839 -29.29 19.69 -31.97
#